data_AF-A0A9E5UKZ0-F1
#
_entry.id   AF-A0A9E5UKZ0-F1
#
_cell.length_a   1.000
_cell.length_b   1.000
_cell.length_c   1.000
_cell.angle_alpha   90.00
_cell.angle_beta   90.00
_cell.angle_gamma   90.00
#
_symmetry.space_group_name_H-M   'P 1'
#
loop_
_entity.id
_entity.type
_entity.pdbx_description
1 polymer ?
#
loop_
_entity_poly.entity_id
_entity_poly.type
_entity_poly.pdbx_seq_one_letter_code
_entity_poly.pdbx_strand_id
1 'polypeptide(L)'
;MTSRLPAATALAAAALALASCGGGGSPGDVRPGNPPPIAAVSGPDSFLLFPNPQKQADGTLQMDTDAYAKAYYAAVDPANARDTLAKWKAANGFDSGSGTQHTVVFGDKRDLGYGRRMTARQNADGTLAFMVENYLVEAAAGYAYSLLNLDAAVARDTRHLIGVNGIEFSPGPGGGVAFAKFFNFNAATGARELAVDLDGRGMKAMPGPCISCHGGRGDALMPADASGVPRFNLVQNAASGARGDVQARLHPFEVDAFDFSATPGFTRAEQEAALKAINRMVLCSYPLPSPSSLPEDACRRAATASEWQGTAATLLKSFYGGDGLPNATFSDTYVPPSWQAAGQTTLYQQVIAPACRTCHLMRGTGAQSDIDFATWEKFRPYADRTKAHIFDRGNMPLAKIVYDAFWRSGGPAALANFLQAEGYTVRDASGAVPMPGRPVADPGPSRVTGQGATRLSASGSLYATAYAWTIVSGPAGASLSEANTAQPTFTATANGTWTVQLVASNGSAQSAPARIDVVVNGSLTPAPGAIRFADIKAAMQEGNTCTVCHSPTGTGARPPVYYTNDDRNGDGVAGDATDDAWFHAEVRSRINFTDLAASALLRKPSGNHHNGGQVQGFNTAAAPGDPSRAKYDLFLNWILAGAPK
;
A
#
# COMPACT_ATOMS: atom_id res chain seq x y z
N MET A 1 67.33 2.73 -33.38
CA MET A 1 66.91 1.43 -32.84
C MET A 1 66.50 1.64 -31.39
N THR A 2 65.24 1.28 -31.06
CA THR A 2 64.68 0.86 -29.74
C THR A 2 64.93 1.78 -28.52
N SER A 3 63.97 2.21 -27.70
CA SER A 3 62.74 1.56 -27.21
C SER A 3 61.76 2.57 -26.56
N ARG A 4 60.52 2.10 -26.32
CA ARG A 4 59.28 2.83 -25.99
C ARG A 4 59.05 3.15 -24.49
N LEU A 5 58.51 4.38 -24.27
CA LEU A 5 57.36 4.84 -23.41
C LEU A 5 57.42 4.76 -21.85
N PRO A 6 56.54 5.49 -21.09
CA PRO A 6 55.61 6.61 -21.41
C PRO A 6 55.61 7.79 -20.37
N ALA A 7 54.92 8.91 -20.65
CA ALA A 7 54.22 9.72 -19.62
C ALA A 7 53.22 10.72 -20.27
N ALA A 8 51.96 10.60 -19.84
CA ALA A 8 50.83 11.45 -20.23
C ALA A 8 50.66 12.62 -19.26
N THR A 9 50.28 13.78 -19.80
CA THR A 9 49.91 15.01 -19.10
C THR A 9 48.50 14.93 -18.51
N ALA A 10 48.40 15.11 -17.19
CA ALA A 10 47.18 15.54 -16.50
C ALA A 10 47.59 16.49 -15.37
N LEU A 11 47.20 17.77 -15.48
CA LEU A 11 47.43 18.78 -14.44
C LEU A 11 46.23 18.76 -13.48
N ALA A 12 46.51 18.50 -12.21
CA ALA A 12 45.60 18.70 -11.10
C ALA A 12 45.93 20.02 -10.39
N ALA A 13 44.91 20.78 -10.00
CA ALA A 13 44.97 21.67 -8.85
C ALA A 13 43.56 21.99 -8.35
N ALA A 14 43.34 21.67 -7.08
CA ALA A 14 42.10 21.82 -6.36
C ALA A 14 41.99 23.19 -5.67
N ALA A 15 40.73 23.59 -5.44
CA ALA A 15 40.17 24.21 -4.24
C ALA A 15 40.84 25.47 -3.64
N LEU A 16 40.07 26.58 -3.61
CA LEU A 16 39.51 27.21 -2.39
C LEU A 16 39.04 28.63 -2.77
N ALA A 17 37.77 28.95 -2.53
CA ALA A 17 37.28 30.32 -2.54
C ALA A 17 36.35 30.55 -1.36
N LEU A 18 36.83 31.34 -0.39
CA LEU A 18 36.06 31.96 0.67
C LEU A 18 35.90 33.47 0.36
N ALA A 19 34.63 33.87 0.31
CA ALA A 19 34.03 35.09 0.85
C ALA A 19 34.16 36.48 0.16
N SER A 20 32.95 37.09 0.10
CA SER A 20 32.59 38.53 0.18
C SER A 20 32.55 39.34 -1.13
N CYS A 21 31.60 40.23 -1.43
CA CYS A 21 30.47 40.84 -0.68
C CYS A 21 29.55 41.68 -1.62
N GLY A 22 28.31 41.97 -1.19
CA GLY A 22 27.44 43.10 -1.65
C GLY A 22 26.09 42.71 -2.28
N GLY A 23 24.90 43.14 -1.84
CA GLY A 23 24.52 44.27 -1.00
C GLY A 23 23.16 44.12 -0.29
N GLY A 24 22.85 45.10 0.57
CA GLY A 24 21.91 44.99 1.69
C GLY A 24 20.41 45.26 1.46
N GLY A 25 19.67 45.01 2.53
CA GLY A 25 18.26 45.35 2.77
C GLY A 25 17.98 45.27 4.28
N SER A 26 17.16 46.20 4.80
CA SER A 26 16.97 46.63 6.19
C SER A 26 16.67 45.57 7.27
N PRO A 27 16.92 45.87 8.57
CA PRO A 27 16.48 45.04 9.70
C PRO A 27 14.99 45.24 9.97
N GLY A 28 14.15 44.49 9.24
CA GLY A 28 12.70 44.57 9.37
C GLY A 28 11.91 43.70 8.40
N ASP A 29 12.55 43.22 7.33
CA ASP A 29 11.88 42.33 6.37
C ASP A 29 12.01 40.86 6.79
N VAL A 30 10.91 40.32 7.32
CA VAL A 30 10.67 38.88 7.34
C VAL A 30 10.49 38.44 5.89
N ARG A 31 11.58 38.00 5.24
CA ARG A 31 11.44 37.17 4.04
C ARG A 31 10.73 35.89 4.45
N PRO A 32 9.64 35.46 3.78
CA PRO A 32 9.21 34.08 3.85
C PRO A 32 10.40 33.27 3.38
N GLY A 33 11.08 32.59 4.30
CA GLY A 33 12.11 31.64 3.94
C GLY A 33 11.50 30.67 2.96
N ASN A 34 12.22 30.38 1.86
CA ASN A 34 11.89 29.20 1.08
C ASN A 34 11.64 28.06 2.07
N PRO A 35 10.52 27.31 1.95
CA PRO A 35 10.33 26.14 2.79
C PRO A 35 11.62 25.32 2.72
N PRO A 36 12.14 24.83 3.86
CA PRO A 36 13.37 24.07 3.87
C PRO A 36 13.29 23.00 2.76
N PRO A 37 14.39 22.74 2.04
CA PRO A 37 14.42 21.65 1.07
C PRO A 37 13.83 20.43 1.77
N ILE A 38 12.82 19.82 1.16
CA ILE A 38 12.23 18.58 1.68
C ILE A 38 13.40 17.62 1.80
N ALA A 39 13.83 17.35 3.03
CA ALA A 39 14.85 16.35 3.28
C ALA A 39 14.32 15.06 2.65
N ALA A 40 15.09 14.47 1.73
CA ALA A 40 14.76 13.19 1.15
C ALA A 40 14.49 12.23 2.32
N VAL A 41 13.27 11.70 2.39
CA VAL A 41 12.87 10.75 3.43
C VAL A 41 13.84 9.59 3.33
N SER A 42 14.81 9.53 4.23
CA SER A 42 15.77 8.42 4.29
C SER A 42 15.06 7.21 4.92
N GLY A 43 14.25 6.58 4.09
CA GLY A 43 13.87 5.17 4.11
C GLY A 43 14.03 4.66 2.67
N PRO A 44 13.81 3.37 2.37
CA PRO A 44 13.78 2.93 0.98
C PRO A 44 12.79 3.81 0.23
N ASP A 45 13.06 4.19 -1.01
CA ASP A 45 12.17 4.95 -1.88
C ASP A 45 10.79 4.26 -2.00
N SER A 46 9.92 4.48 -1.01
CA SER A 46 8.76 3.63 -0.72
C SER A 46 7.48 4.08 -1.38
N PHE A 47 7.49 5.23 -2.05
CA PHE A 47 6.36 5.69 -2.85
C PHE A 47 6.08 4.66 -3.94
N LEU A 48 4.80 4.39 -4.21
CA LEU A 48 4.34 3.35 -5.14
C LEU A 48 4.72 1.89 -4.79
N LEU A 49 5.43 1.64 -3.68
CA LEU A 49 5.54 0.29 -3.13
C LEU A 49 4.27 -0.05 -2.34
N PHE A 50 3.80 -1.29 -2.49
CA PHE A 50 2.66 -1.78 -1.72
C PHE A 50 2.95 -1.64 -0.20
N PRO A 51 1.99 -1.12 0.59
CA PRO A 51 2.19 -0.95 2.02
C PRO A 51 2.41 -2.30 2.69
N ASN A 52 3.60 -2.48 3.27
CA ASN A 52 4.11 -3.70 3.91
C ASN A 52 4.59 -4.79 2.92
N PRO A 53 5.68 -4.52 2.19
CA PRO A 53 6.28 -5.51 1.30
C PRO A 53 6.78 -6.74 2.05
N GLN A 54 6.73 -7.90 1.40
CA GLN A 54 7.32 -9.13 1.93
C GLN A 54 8.85 -9.10 1.80
N LYS A 55 9.51 -8.57 2.84
CA LYS A 55 10.97 -8.54 2.94
C LYS A 55 11.56 -9.94 3.13
N GLN A 56 12.50 -10.31 2.27
CA GLN A 56 13.22 -11.58 2.28
C GLN A 56 14.46 -11.52 3.18
N ALA A 57 15.08 -12.67 3.44
CA ALA A 57 16.25 -12.78 4.31
C ALA A 57 17.47 -12.00 3.78
N ASP A 58 17.59 -11.88 2.45
CA ASP A 58 18.63 -11.09 1.77
C ASP A 58 18.31 -9.57 1.74
N GLY A 59 17.18 -9.16 2.31
CA GLY A 59 16.72 -7.78 2.36
C GLY A 59 15.89 -7.32 1.15
N THR A 60 15.76 -8.14 0.10
CA THR A 60 14.93 -7.83 -1.07
C THR A 60 13.45 -7.79 -0.71
N LEU A 61 12.66 -7.04 -1.47
CA LEU A 61 11.21 -7.00 -1.34
C LEU A 61 10.63 -7.91 -2.42
N GLN A 62 10.03 -9.06 -2.06
CA GLN A 62 9.65 -10.09 -3.04
C GLN A 62 8.76 -9.57 -4.16
N MET A 63 7.81 -8.69 -3.82
CA MET A 63 6.88 -8.07 -4.78
C MET A 63 7.56 -7.12 -5.77
N ASP A 64 8.81 -6.77 -5.51
CA ASP A 64 9.62 -5.84 -6.28
C ASP A 64 10.82 -6.57 -6.93
N THR A 65 10.54 -7.74 -7.50
CA THR A 65 11.53 -8.58 -8.18
C THR A 65 11.04 -8.99 -9.57
N ASP A 66 11.98 -9.24 -10.49
CA ASP A 66 11.68 -9.80 -11.82
C ASP A 66 10.88 -11.11 -11.74
N ALA A 67 11.17 -11.94 -10.75
CA ALA A 67 10.46 -13.20 -10.54
C ALA A 67 8.96 -12.96 -10.26
N TYR A 68 8.64 -11.91 -9.51
CA TYR A 68 7.26 -11.51 -9.24
C TYR A 68 6.52 -11.08 -10.50
N ALA A 69 7.12 -10.20 -11.30
CA ALA A 69 6.54 -9.74 -12.55
C ALA A 69 6.35 -10.88 -13.57
N LYS A 70 7.33 -11.79 -13.67
CA LYS A 70 7.22 -12.99 -14.52
C LYS A 70 6.09 -13.91 -14.06
N ALA A 71 5.96 -14.16 -12.75
CA ALA A 71 4.87 -14.97 -12.21
C ALA A 71 3.50 -14.31 -12.44
N TYR A 72 3.41 -12.98 -12.33
CA TYR A 72 2.20 -12.23 -12.65
C TYR A 72 1.80 -12.39 -14.12
N TYR A 73 2.72 -12.14 -15.06
CA TYR A 73 2.41 -12.27 -16.49
C TYR A 73 2.18 -13.72 -16.93
N ALA A 74 2.84 -14.70 -16.32
CA ALA A 74 2.51 -16.11 -16.53
C ALA A 74 1.08 -16.44 -16.09
N ALA A 75 0.55 -15.76 -15.06
CA ALA A 75 -0.81 -15.95 -14.60
C ALA A 75 -1.86 -15.24 -15.46
N VAL A 76 -1.59 -14.01 -15.92
CA VAL A 76 -2.59 -13.19 -16.63
C VAL A 76 -2.47 -13.20 -18.16
N ASP A 77 -1.31 -13.56 -18.71
CA ASP A 77 -1.01 -13.63 -20.14
C ASP A 77 -0.02 -14.77 -20.48
N PRO A 78 -0.37 -16.04 -20.19
CA PRO A 78 0.54 -17.19 -20.32
C PRO A 78 1.05 -17.43 -21.75
N ALA A 79 0.28 -17.02 -22.77
CA ALA A 79 0.62 -17.19 -24.18
C ALA A 79 1.39 -15.99 -24.77
N ASN A 80 1.74 -14.98 -23.95
CA ASN A 80 2.33 -13.73 -24.42
C ASN A 80 1.50 -13.05 -25.54
N ALA A 81 0.18 -13.11 -25.42
CA ALA A 81 -0.75 -12.47 -26.34
C ALA A 81 -0.83 -10.95 -26.11
N ARG A 82 -0.18 -10.44 -25.06
CA ARG A 82 -0.13 -9.02 -24.66
C ARG A 82 1.29 -8.58 -24.32
N ASP A 83 2.30 -9.20 -24.93
CA ASP A 83 3.72 -8.88 -24.72
C ASP A 83 4.21 -7.64 -25.50
N THR A 84 3.35 -7.05 -26.32
CA THR A 84 3.58 -5.78 -27.02
C THR A 84 2.32 -4.93 -27.03
N LEU A 85 2.47 -3.61 -27.12
CA LEU A 85 1.36 -2.66 -27.21
C LEU A 85 0.46 -2.98 -28.40
N ALA A 86 1.04 -3.36 -29.54
CA ALA A 86 0.29 -3.74 -30.73
C ALA A 86 -0.60 -4.97 -30.49
N LYS A 87 -0.03 -6.05 -29.92
CA LYS A 87 -0.81 -7.24 -29.58
C LYS A 87 -1.87 -6.96 -28.52
N TRP A 88 -1.53 -6.17 -27.48
CA TRP A 88 -2.48 -5.77 -26.44
C TRP A 88 -3.64 -4.94 -27.00
N LYS A 89 -3.35 -3.97 -27.89
CA LYS A 89 -4.37 -3.18 -28.59
C LYS A 89 -5.30 -4.06 -29.42
N ALA A 90 -4.73 -4.97 -30.22
CA ALA A 90 -5.49 -5.89 -31.05
C ALA A 90 -6.38 -6.81 -30.19
N ALA A 91 -5.84 -7.38 -29.11
CA ALA A 91 -6.59 -8.24 -28.19
C ALA A 91 -7.76 -7.51 -27.50
N ASN A 92 -7.65 -6.20 -27.31
CA ASN A 92 -8.69 -5.38 -26.70
C ASN A 92 -9.60 -4.66 -27.73
N GLY A 93 -9.41 -4.91 -29.02
CA GLY A 93 -10.24 -4.37 -30.11
C GLY A 93 -10.00 -2.90 -30.42
N PHE A 94 -8.89 -2.30 -30.01
CA PHE A 94 -8.55 -0.96 -30.48
C PHE A 94 -8.44 -0.96 -32.01
N ASP A 95 -8.91 0.11 -32.64
CA ASP A 95 -8.93 0.29 -34.10
C ASP A 95 -9.82 -0.71 -34.88
N SER A 96 -10.67 -1.51 -34.20
CA SER A 96 -11.57 -2.48 -34.84
C SER A 96 -12.79 -1.86 -35.55
N GLY A 97 -13.07 -0.57 -35.32
CA GLY A 97 -14.31 0.09 -35.77
C GLY A 97 -15.58 -0.32 -35.01
N SER A 98 -15.48 -1.20 -34.00
CA SER A 98 -16.58 -1.63 -33.14
C SER A 98 -16.41 -1.11 -31.70
N GLY A 99 -17.41 -1.29 -30.84
CA GLY A 99 -17.39 -0.85 -29.44
C GLY A 99 -17.45 0.67 -29.26
N THR A 100 -17.35 1.13 -28.01
CA THR A 100 -17.39 2.55 -27.66
C THR A 100 -16.02 3.01 -27.19
N GLN A 101 -15.56 4.16 -27.65
CA GLN A 101 -14.28 4.75 -27.24
C GLN A 101 -14.43 6.23 -26.87
N HIS A 102 -13.70 6.64 -25.83
CA HIS A 102 -13.56 8.05 -25.44
C HIS A 102 -12.08 8.34 -25.22
N THR A 103 -11.62 9.48 -25.75
CA THR A 103 -10.25 9.95 -25.51
C THR A 103 -10.29 11.28 -24.79
N VAL A 104 -9.46 11.41 -23.76
CA VAL A 104 -9.28 12.63 -22.96
C VAL A 104 -7.79 12.92 -22.81
N VAL A 105 -7.44 14.20 -22.69
CA VAL A 105 -6.08 14.70 -22.50
C VAL A 105 -6.07 15.67 -21.32
N PHE A 106 -5.27 15.39 -20.30
CA PHE A 106 -5.26 16.16 -19.06
C PHE A 106 -3.90 16.14 -18.37
N GLY A 107 -3.64 17.15 -17.53
CA GLY A 107 -2.50 17.17 -16.63
C GLY A 107 -2.90 16.55 -15.30
N ASP A 108 -2.17 15.53 -14.86
CA ASP A 108 -2.48 14.83 -13.61
C ASP A 108 -1.71 15.46 -12.43
N LYS A 109 -2.38 16.27 -11.62
CA LYS A 109 -1.72 17.00 -10.52
C LYS A 109 -1.73 16.26 -9.18
N ARG A 110 -2.36 15.08 -9.10
CA ARG A 110 -2.49 14.31 -7.84
C ARG A 110 -1.92 12.89 -7.92
N ASP A 111 -1.64 12.33 -9.09
CA ASP A 111 -0.98 11.02 -9.22
C ASP A 111 0.53 11.21 -9.46
N LEU A 112 0.96 11.09 -10.72
CA LEU A 112 2.36 11.10 -11.13
C LEU A 112 2.81 12.38 -11.84
N GLY A 113 2.00 13.43 -11.82
CA GLY A 113 2.44 14.70 -12.40
C GLY A 113 2.54 14.69 -13.93
N TYR A 114 2.02 13.66 -14.61
CA TYR A 114 2.16 13.51 -16.05
C TYR A 114 1.09 14.28 -16.82
N GLY A 115 1.44 14.71 -18.03
CA GLY A 115 0.44 14.94 -19.05
C GLY A 115 0.00 13.58 -19.55
N ARG A 116 -1.30 13.35 -19.61
CA ARG A 116 -1.86 12.07 -20.02
C ARG A 116 -2.76 12.26 -21.20
N ARG A 117 -2.58 11.40 -22.20
CA ARG A 117 -3.61 11.13 -23.21
C ARG A 117 -4.13 9.73 -22.97
N MET A 118 -5.38 9.63 -22.55
CA MET A 118 -6.02 8.37 -22.22
C MET A 118 -7.14 8.07 -23.19
N THR A 119 -7.13 6.86 -23.75
CA THR A 119 -8.24 6.30 -24.52
C THR A 119 -8.86 5.15 -23.75
N ALA A 120 -10.10 5.34 -23.30
CA ALA A 120 -10.92 4.30 -22.71
C ALA A 120 -11.79 3.63 -23.78
N ARG A 121 -11.95 2.32 -23.67
CA ARG A 121 -12.71 1.50 -24.59
C ARG A 121 -13.61 0.53 -23.82
N GLN A 122 -14.84 0.38 -24.31
CA GLN A 122 -15.76 -0.67 -23.88
C GLN A 122 -16.19 -1.49 -25.09
N ASN A 123 -15.96 -2.81 -25.03
CA ASN A 123 -16.39 -3.76 -26.04
C ASN A 123 -17.86 -4.15 -25.84
N ALA A 124 -18.47 -4.73 -26.87
CA ALA A 124 -19.88 -5.17 -26.83
C ALA A 124 -20.14 -6.28 -25.80
N ASP A 125 -19.13 -7.07 -25.47
CA ASP A 125 -19.17 -8.10 -24.43
C ASP A 125 -19.02 -7.54 -23.00
N GLY A 126 -18.90 -6.22 -22.85
CA GLY A 126 -18.74 -5.53 -21.57
C GLY A 126 -17.30 -5.43 -21.08
N THR A 127 -16.31 -6.03 -21.76
CA THR A 127 -14.90 -5.88 -21.39
C THR A 127 -14.43 -4.44 -21.60
N LEU A 128 -13.53 -3.99 -20.72
CA LEU A 128 -13.00 -2.62 -20.74
C LEU A 128 -11.49 -2.63 -20.98
N ALA A 129 -10.99 -1.61 -21.66
CA ALA A 129 -9.57 -1.39 -21.81
C ALA A 129 -9.23 0.11 -21.79
N PHE A 130 -8.12 0.47 -21.15
CA PHE A 130 -7.64 1.83 -20.98
C PHE A 130 -6.19 1.89 -21.42
N MET A 131 -5.93 2.66 -22.48
CA MET A 131 -4.58 2.96 -22.95
C MET A 131 -4.21 4.35 -22.48
N VAL A 132 -3.08 4.50 -21.77
CA VAL A 132 -2.65 5.76 -21.18
C VAL A 132 -1.25 6.08 -21.67
N GLU A 133 -1.15 7.06 -22.56
CA GLU A 133 0.13 7.65 -22.96
C GLU A 133 0.56 8.66 -21.89
N ASN A 134 1.77 8.50 -21.33
CA ASN A 134 2.30 9.35 -20.27
C ASN A 134 3.42 10.25 -20.79
N TYR A 135 3.27 11.55 -20.62
CA TYR A 135 4.20 12.58 -21.08
C TYR A 135 4.85 13.31 -19.92
N LEU A 136 6.18 13.44 -19.98
CA LEU A 136 7.01 14.11 -18.97
C LEU A 136 8.13 14.92 -19.65
N VAL A 137 8.15 16.24 -19.44
CA VAL A 137 9.08 17.17 -20.10
C VAL A 137 10.43 17.27 -19.39
N GLU A 138 10.45 17.37 -18.06
CA GLU A 138 11.69 17.37 -17.27
C GLU A 138 11.54 16.56 -15.98
N ALA A 139 12.33 15.50 -15.84
CA ALA A 139 12.51 14.76 -14.60
C ALA A 139 13.69 15.37 -13.82
N ALA A 140 13.50 16.51 -13.16
CA ALA A 140 14.54 17.09 -12.30
C ALA A 140 14.57 16.42 -10.92
N ALA A 141 15.73 16.49 -10.26
CA ALA A 141 15.86 16.16 -8.84
C ALA A 141 14.82 16.95 -8.04
N GLY A 142 13.90 16.24 -7.37
CA GLY A 142 12.81 16.85 -6.61
C GLY A 142 11.40 16.68 -7.18
N TYR A 143 11.20 16.04 -8.34
CA TYR A 143 9.91 15.58 -8.92
C TYR A 143 8.67 16.41 -8.54
N ALA A 144 8.27 17.33 -9.41
CA ALA A 144 7.09 18.18 -9.25
C ALA A 144 6.25 18.24 -10.53
N TYR A 145 4.95 18.44 -10.39
CA TYR A 145 4.04 18.64 -11.52
C TYR A 145 4.33 19.96 -12.27
N SER A 146 4.18 19.94 -13.60
CA SER A 146 4.29 21.12 -14.48
C SER A 146 3.27 21.05 -15.61
N LEU A 147 2.70 22.20 -15.99
CA LEU A 147 1.79 22.33 -17.14
C LEU A 147 2.46 21.97 -18.47
N LEU A 148 3.80 22.05 -18.57
CA LEU A 148 4.54 21.61 -19.75
C LEU A 148 4.26 20.13 -20.10
N ASN A 149 4.01 19.29 -19.09
CA ASN A 149 3.66 17.89 -19.31
C ASN A 149 2.33 17.78 -20.05
N LEU A 150 1.33 18.59 -19.68
CA LEU A 150 0.06 18.69 -20.38
C LEU A 150 0.24 19.23 -21.80
N ASP A 151 1.05 20.26 -22.00
CA ASP A 151 1.33 20.80 -23.34
C ASP A 151 1.96 19.73 -24.25
N ALA A 152 2.89 18.92 -23.73
CA ALA A 152 3.46 17.79 -24.46
C ALA A 152 2.42 16.73 -24.81
N ALA A 153 1.46 16.43 -23.92
CA ALA A 153 0.37 15.49 -24.19
C ALA A 153 -0.62 16.02 -25.23
N VAL A 154 -0.93 17.33 -25.20
CA VAL A 154 -1.75 18.01 -26.22
C VAL A 154 -1.08 17.96 -27.59
N ALA A 155 0.23 18.25 -27.64
CA ALA A 155 1.02 18.16 -28.86
C ALA A 155 1.31 16.72 -29.31
N ARG A 156 1.08 15.73 -28.43
CA ARG A 156 1.51 14.33 -28.58
C ARG A 156 3.00 14.22 -28.92
N ASP A 157 3.82 15.00 -28.22
CA ASP A 157 5.25 15.09 -28.46
C ASP A 157 5.96 13.81 -27.98
N THR A 158 6.33 12.96 -28.93
CA THR A 158 6.96 11.66 -28.64
C THR A 158 8.33 11.77 -28.01
N ARG A 159 8.99 12.94 -28.06
CA ARG A 159 10.24 13.19 -27.33
C ARG A 159 10.05 13.15 -25.81
N HIS A 160 8.82 13.37 -25.36
CA HIS A 160 8.44 13.42 -23.94
C HIS A 160 7.53 12.25 -23.54
N LEU A 161 7.22 11.33 -24.47
CA LEU A 161 6.46 10.11 -24.16
C LEU A 161 7.38 9.12 -23.42
N ILE A 162 7.13 8.91 -22.14
CA ILE A 162 7.98 8.07 -21.28
C ILE A 162 7.47 6.62 -21.15
N GLY A 163 6.21 6.37 -21.47
CA GLY A 163 5.64 5.02 -21.42
C GLY A 163 4.14 5.00 -21.73
N VAL A 164 3.64 3.80 -22.01
CA VAL A 164 2.20 3.58 -22.24
C VAL A 164 1.69 2.53 -21.25
N ASN A 165 0.78 2.93 -20.37
CA ASN A 165 0.11 2.00 -19.47
C ASN A 165 -1.10 1.38 -20.19
N GLY A 166 -1.25 0.07 -20.08
CA GLY A 166 -2.43 -0.66 -20.50
C GLY A 166 -3.15 -1.25 -19.29
N ILE A 167 -4.44 -0.95 -19.13
CA ILE A 167 -5.29 -1.59 -18.13
C ILE A 167 -6.43 -2.28 -18.85
N GLU A 168 -6.67 -3.56 -18.58
CA GLU A 168 -7.86 -4.26 -19.09
C GLU A 168 -8.68 -4.81 -17.94
N PHE A 169 -10.01 -4.75 -18.07
CA PHE A 169 -10.97 -5.41 -17.22
C PHE A 169 -11.68 -6.47 -18.06
N SER A 170 -11.18 -7.71 -17.96
CA SER A 170 -11.59 -8.82 -18.81
C SER A 170 -11.40 -10.16 -18.07
N PRO A 171 -12.06 -11.26 -18.50
CA PRO A 171 -11.86 -12.59 -17.93
C PRO A 171 -10.40 -13.05 -17.96
N GLY A 172 -10.00 -13.90 -17.03
CA GLY A 172 -8.64 -14.49 -17.02
C GLY A 172 -8.43 -15.46 -18.20
N PRO A 173 -7.21 -16.01 -18.37
CA PRO A 173 -6.92 -16.98 -19.43
C PRO A 173 -7.83 -18.24 -19.40
N GLY A 174 -8.32 -18.61 -18.21
CA GLY A 174 -9.30 -19.70 -18.04
C GLY A 174 -10.77 -19.27 -18.17
N GLY A 175 -11.05 -18.03 -18.56
CA GLY A 175 -12.40 -17.44 -18.57
C GLY A 175 -12.82 -16.91 -17.20
N GLY A 176 -14.12 -17.03 -16.89
CA GLY A 176 -14.69 -16.60 -15.61
C GLY A 176 -15.01 -15.11 -15.50
N VAL A 177 -15.10 -14.63 -14.25
CA VAL A 177 -15.42 -13.23 -13.96
C VAL A 177 -14.25 -12.32 -14.32
N ALA A 178 -14.55 -11.18 -14.96
CA ALA A 178 -13.56 -10.18 -15.31
C ALA A 178 -12.92 -9.53 -14.07
N PHE A 179 -11.61 -9.26 -14.16
CA PHE A 179 -10.83 -8.55 -13.17
C PHE A 179 -9.80 -7.64 -13.86
N ALA A 180 -9.26 -6.66 -13.11
CA ALA A 180 -8.30 -5.70 -13.63
C ALA A 180 -6.91 -6.33 -13.80
N LYS A 181 -6.29 -6.12 -14.96
CA LYS A 181 -4.92 -6.52 -15.29
C LYS A 181 -4.12 -5.33 -15.77
N PHE A 182 -2.84 -5.30 -15.44
CA PHE A 182 -1.96 -4.15 -15.64
C PHE A 182 -0.76 -4.49 -16.52
N PHE A 183 -0.52 -3.63 -17.50
CA PHE A 183 0.56 -3.74 -18.47
C PHE A 183 1.26 -2.38 -18.55
N ASN A 184 2.58 -2.41 -18.72
CA ASN A 184 3.31 -1.23 -19.16
C ASN A 184 4.07 -1.56 -20.42
N PHE A 185 4.11 -0.61 -21.34
CA PHE A 185 4.79 -0.76 -22.62
C PHE A 185 5.81 0.36 -22.78
N ASN A 186 6.99 -0.04 -23.23
CA ASN A 186 8.06 0.86 -23.57
C ASN A 186 7.61 1.80 -24.70
N ALA A 187 7.81 3.12 -24.52
CA ALA A 187 7.34 4.12 -25.48
C ALA A 187 7.96 3.97 -26.89
N ALA A 188 9.22 3.53 -26.97
CA ALA A 188 9.96 3.44 -28.23
C ALA A 188 9.71 2.13 -28.97
N THR A 189 9.69 1.01 -28.24
CA THR A 189 9.62 -0.34 -28.85
C THR A 189 8.22 -0.94 -28.81
N GLY A 190 7.35 -0.44 -27.93
CA GLY A 190 6.06 -1.05 -27.63
C GLY A 190 6.16 -2.40 -26.90
N ALA A 191 7.36 -2.86 -26.51
CA ALA A 191 7.52 -4.10 -25.78
C ALA A 191 6.98 -3.97 -24.35
N ARG A 192 6.36 -5.04 -23.83
CA ARG A 192 5.90 -5.10 -22.44
C ARG A 192 7.09 -5.09 -21.48
N GLU A 193 7.04 -4.22 -20.49
CA GLU A 193 8.07 -4.09 -19.47
C GLU A 193 7.70 -4.89 -18.21
N LEU A 194 8.70 -5.49 -17.56
CA LEU A 194 8.52 -6.21 -16.29
C LEU A 194 8.60 -5.30 -15.06
N ALA A 195 9.17 -4.11 -15.22
CA ALA A 195 9.31 -3.12 -14.18
C ALA A 195 9.21 -1.73 -14.79
N VAL A 196 8.87 -0.73 -13.97
CA VAL A 196 8.67 0.66 -14.39
C VAL A 196 9.25 1.62 -13.36
N ASP A 197 9.84 2.73 -13.79
CA ASP A 197 10.18 3.86 -12.92
C ASP A 197 9.19 4.99 -13.20
N LEU A 198 8.12 5.02 -12.42
CA LEU A 198 7.02 5.96 -12.59
C LEU A 198 7.20 7.24 -11.75
N ASP A 199 8.23 7.33 -10.92
CA ASP A 199 8.38 8.46 -9.99
C ASP A 199 9.83 8.99 -9.86
N GLY A 200 10.71 8.51 -10.74
CA GLY A 200 12.14 8.85 -10.80
C GLY A 200 12.93 8.30 -9.61
N ARG A 201 12.44 7.22 -8.99
CA ARG A 201 13.05 6.60 -7.79
C ARG A 201 13.35 5.13 -7.99
N GLY A 202 13.78 4.79 -9.20
CA GLY A 202 14.17 3.44 -9.53
C GLY A 202 13.00 2.56 -9.96
N MET A 203 13.39 1.50 -10.66
CA MET A 203 12.49 0.52 -11.25
C MET A 203 11.72 -0.25 -10.18
N LYS A 204 10.42 -0.41 -10.42
CA LYS A 204 9.51 -1.17 -9.56
C LYS A 204 8.82 -2.26 -10.37
N ALA A 205 8.83 -3.50 -9.89
CA ALA A 205 8.32 -4.66 -10.61
C ALA A 205 6.78 -4.65 -10.74
N MET A 206 6.28 -5.04 -11.91
CA MET A 206 4.84 -5.15 -12.17
C MET A 206 4.22 -6.34 -11.41
N PRO A 207 2.95 -6.25 -10.96
CA PRO A 207 2.02 -5.13 -11.11
C PRO A 207 2.11 -4.12 -9.94
N GLY A 208 3.14 -4.20 -9.09
CA GLY A 208 3.28 -3.46 -7.83
C GLY A 208 2.89 -1.97 -7.92
N PRO A 209 3.51 -1.18 -8.82
CA PRO A 209 3.21 0.23 -9.00
C PRO A 209 1.74 0.53 -9.29
N CYS A 210 1.08 -0.31 -10.09
CA CYS A 210 -0.32 -0.11 -10.44
C CYS A 210 -1.25 -0.46 -9.28
N ILE A 211 -1.01 -1.59 -8.61
CA ILE A 211 -1.91 -2.05 -7.54
C ILE A 211 -1.85 -1.17 -6.29
N SER A 212 -0.75 -0.43 -6.09
CA SER A 212 -0.64 0.58 -5.04
C SER A 212 -1.73 1.64 -5.15
N CYS A 213 -2.01 2.13 -6.37
CA CYS A 213 -3.06 3.11 -6.66
C CYS A 213 -4.44 2.46 -6.85
N HIS A 214 -4.50 1.28 -7.46
CA HIS A 214 -5.75 0.57 -7.77
C HIS A 214 -6.29 -0.31 -6.63
N GLY A 215 -5.71 -0.23 -5.44
CA GLY A 215 -6.19 -0.93 -4.24
C GLY A 215 -6.03 -2.45 -4.26
N GLY A 216 -5.23 -2.99 -5.18
CA GLY A 216 -4.96 -4.43 -5.29
C GLY A 216 -4.07 -4.94 -4.16
N ARG A 217 -3.92 -6.26 -4.07
CA ARG A 217 -3.16 -6.98 -3.04
C ARG A 217 -1.75 -7.31 -3.53
N GLY A 218 -0.73 -6.96 -2.73
CA GLY A 218 0.64 -7.45 -2.88
C GLY A 218 0.85 -8.75 -2.09
N ASP A 219 0.32 -9.86 -2.59
CA ASP A 219 0.48 -11.17 -1.95
C ASP A 219 1.82 -11.83 -2.33
N ALA A 220 2.38 -12.65 -1.45
CA ALA A 220 3.63 -13.38 -1.73
C ALA A 220 3.45 -14.40 -2.88
N LEU A 221 4.55 -14.75 -3.55
CA LEU A 221 4.53 -15.91 -4.45
C LEU A 221 4.36 -17.21 -3.66
N MET A 222 3.62 -18.14 -4.23
CA MET A 222 3.55 -19.51 -3.74
C MET A 222 4.81 -20.27 -4.14
N PRO A 223 5.25 -21.25 -3.32
CA PRO A 223 6.35 -22.13 -3.68
C PRO A 223 6.12 -22.75 -5.06
N ALA A 224 7.20 -23.14 -5.72
CA ALA A 224 7.08 -23.89 -6.97
C ALA A 224 6.33 -25.21 -6.73
N ASP A 225 5.53 -25.62 -7.71
CA ASP A 225 5.03 -26.98 -7.81
C ASP A 225 6.03 -27.86 -8.56
N ALA A 226 5.59 -29.04 -9.04
CA ALA A 226 6.41 -29.96 -9.84
C ALA A 226 7.04 -29.34 -11.11
N SER A 227 6.56 -28.18 -11.59
CA SER A 227 7.16 -27.46 -12.73
C SER A 227 8.42 -26.67 -12.39
N GLY A 228 8.72 -26.48 -11.10
CA GLY A 228 9.91 -25.75 -10.64
C GLY A 228 9.79 -24.22 -10.72
N VAL A 229 8.64 -23.66 -11.12
CA VAL A 229 8.41 -22.21 -11.22
C VAL A 229 7.48 -21.73 -10.09
N PRO A 230 7.86 -20.73 -9.29
CA PRO A 230 6.96 -20.12 -8.31
C PRO A 230 5.69 -19.58 -8.96
N ARG A 231 4.54 -19.79 -8.32
CA ARG A 231 3.24 -19.34 -8.84
C ARG A 231 2.76 -18.07 -8.15
N PHE A 232 2.03 -17.24 -8.90
CA PHE A 232 1.28 -16.14 -8.29
C PHE A 232 0.19 -16.68 -7.36
N ASN A 233 -0.06 -16.01 -6.23
CA ASN A 233 -1.05 -16.46 -5.26
C ASN A 233 -2.46 -16.52 -5.87
N LEU A 234 -3.26 -17.49 -5.45
CA LEU A 234 -4.68 -17.54 -5.74
C LEU A 234 -5.42 -16.85 -4.60
N VAL A 235 -6.11 -15.75 -4.89
CA VAL A 235 -6.92 -15.06 -3.87
C VAL A 235 -8.24 -15.83 -3.71
N GLN A 236 -8.31 -16.64 -2.65
CA GLN A 236 -9.36 -17.65 -2.45
C GLN A 236 -10.80 -17.11 -2.49
N ASN A 237 -10.99 -15.83 -2.13
CA ASN A 237 -12.31 -15.20 -2.12
C ASN A 237 -12.64 -14.37 -3.36
N ALA A 238 -11.75 -14.33 -4.36
CA ALA A 238 -12.00 -13.62 -5.61
C ALA A 238 -13.01 -14.39 -6.48
N ALA A 239 -14.00 -13.67 -7.04
CA ALA A 239 -15.01 -14.29 -7.89
C ALA A 239 -14.45 -14.81 -9.22
N SER A 240 -13.29 -14.32 -9.66
CA SER A 240 -12.61 -14.81 -10.86
C SER A 240 -12.10 -16.24 -10.69
N GLY A 241 -11.75 -16.64 -9.46
CA GLY A 241 -11.04 -17.91 -9.20
C GLY A 241 -9.69 -18.01 -9.92
N ALA A 242 -9.12 -16.89 -10.37
CA ALA A 242 -7.94 -16.86 -11.22
C ALA A 242 -6.70 -16.38 -10.47
N ARG A 243 -5.55 -17.01 -10.74
CA ARG A 243 -4.25 -16.46 -10.34
C ARG A 243 -3.99 -15.16 -11.12
N GLY A 244 -3.32 -14.21 -10.48
CA GLY A 244 -3.10 -12.87 -11.03
C GLY A 244 -4.26 -11.90 -10.80
N ASP A 245 -5.41 -12.37 -10.31
CA ASP A 245 -6.44 -11.48 -9.75
C ASP A 245 -5.98 -10.99 -8.38
N VAL A 246 -5.38 -9.81 -8.39
CA VAL A 246 -4.93 -9.07 -7.20
C VAL A 246 -6.07 -8.32 -6.52
N GLN A 247 -7.34 -8.50 -6.93
CA GLN A 247 -8.51 -7.75 -6.46
C GLN A 247 -8.38 -6.22 -6.59
N ALA A 248 -7.58 -5.77 -7.56
CA ALA A 248 -7.50 -4.36 -7.91
C ALA A 248 -8.79 -3.89 -8.59
N ARG A 249 -8.99 -2.58 -8.60
CA ARG A 249 -10.21 -1.95 -9.07
C ARG A 249 -9.89 -0.70 -9.90
N LEU A 250 -10.78 -0.36 -10.83
CA LEU A 250 -10.65 0.87 -11.61
C LEU A 250 -11.18 2.05 -10.81
N HIS A 251 -10.34 3.05 -10.52
CA HIS A 251 -10.76 4.19 -9.72
C HIS A 251 -11.56 5.21 -10.56
N PRO A 252 -12.44 6.02 -9.93
CA PRO A 252 -13.09 7.14 -10.59
C PRO A 252 -12.08 8.17 -11.11
N PHE A 253 -12.46 8.86 -12.19
CA PHE A 253 -11.79 10.03 -12.71
C PHE A 253 -12.33 11.26 -11.98
N GLU A 254 -11.53 11.75 -11.04
CA GLU A 254 -11.82 12.95 -10.25
C GLU A 254 -11.42 14.19 -11.05
N VAL A 255 -12.41 14.87 -11.66
CA VAL A 255 -12.14 15.98 -12.60
C VAL A 255 -11.42 17.15 -11.91
N ASP A 256 -11.66 17.36 -10.62
CA ASP A 256 -10.97 18.36 -9.81
C ASP A 256 -9.48 18.04 -9.56
N ALA A 257 -9.07 16.79 -9.78
CA ALA A 257 -7.69 16.34 -9.70
C ALA A 257 -6.89 16.57 -11.00
N PHE A 258 -7.53 17.07 -12.05
CA PHE A 258 -6.89 17.31 -13.34
C PHE A 258 -6.72 18.80 -13.64
N ASP A 259 -5.75 19.11 -14.49
CA ASP A 259 -5.62 20.38 -15.19
C ASP A 259 -5.89 20.18 -16.69
N PHE A 260 -6.43 21.22 -17.33
CA PHE A 260 -6.89 21.18 -18.71
C PHE A 260 -6.28 22.32 -19.52
N SER A 261 -6.05 22.10 -20.80
CA SER A 261 -5.47 23.11 -21.68
C SER A 261 -6.51 24.16 -22.03
N ALA A 262 -6.08 25.41 -22.26
CA ALA A 262 -6.93 26.44 -22.85
C ALA A 262 -7.11 26.26 -24.37
N THR A 263 -6.39 25.33 -24.99
CA THR A 263 -6.46 25.06 -26.42
C THR A 263 -7.83 24.45 -26.78
N PRO A 264 -8.52 24.95 -27.82
CA PRO A 264 -9.78 24.36 -28.29
C PRO A 264 -9.66 22.86 -28.57
N GLY A 265 -10.67 22.09 -28.16
CA GLY A 265 -10.67 20.62 -28.18
C GLY A 265 -10.08 19.96 -26.93
N PHE A 266 -9.41 20.72 -26.07
CA PHE A 266 -8.75 20.20 -24.86
C PHE A 266 -9.17 20.94 -23.58
N THR A 267 -10.15 21.84 -23.66
CA THR A 267 -10.66 22.52 -22.46
C THR A 267 -11.44 21.56 -21.56
N ARG A 268 -11.54 21.90 -20.26
CA ARG A 268 -12.33 21.12 -19.31
C ARG A 268 -13.77 20.92 -19.80
N ALA A 269 -14.43 21.99 -20.25
CA ALA A 269 -15.82 21.97 -20.69
C ALA A 269 -16.05 21.02 -21.88
N GLU A 270 -15.10 20.95 -22.82
CA GLU A 270 -15.19 20.05 -23.97
C GLU A 270 -14.95 18.59 -23.60
N GLN A 271 -14.17 18.33 -22.54
CA GLN A 271 -13.78 16.98 -22.13
C GLN A 271 -14.68 16.35 -21.05
N GLU A 272 -15.45 17.13 -20.30
CA GLU A 272 -16.26 16.62 -19.18
C GLU A 272 -17.31 15.58 -19.60
N ALA A 273 -17.91 15.72 -20.78
CA ALA A 273 -18.83 14.71 -21.29
C ALA A 273 -18.14 13.35 -21.52
N ALA A 274 -16.92 13.37 -22.05
CA ALA A 274 -16.11 12.17 -22.23
C ALA A 274 -15.66 11.60 -20.88
N LEU A 275 -15.22 12.44 -19.94
CA LEU A 275 -14.85 12.02 -18.58
C LEU A 275 -16.03 11.36 -17.84
N LYS A 276 -17.25 11.92 -17.97
CA LYS A 276 -18.46 11.32 -17.41
C LYS A 276 -18.76 9.96 -18.05
N ALA A 277 -18.60 9.83 -19.36
CA ALA A 277 -18.78 8.55 -20.05
C ALA A 277 -17.74 7.49 -19.62
N ILE A 278 -16.48 7.90 -19.43
CA ILE A 278 -15.42 7.05 -18.89
C ILE A 278 -15.75 6.62 -17.45
N ASN A 279 -16.23 7.54 -16.60
CA ASN A 279 -16.69 7.22 -15.26
C ASN A 279 -17.85 6.20 -15.27
N ARG A 280 -18.78 6.29 -16.23
CA ARG A 280 -19.81 5.25 -16.43
C ARG A 280 -19.21 3.91 -16.84
N MET A 281 -18.17 3.89 -17.68
CA MET A 281 -17.45 2.64 -17.97
C MET A 281 -16.78 2.06 -16.72
N VAL A 282 -16.17 2.89 -15.87
CA VAL A 282 -15.58 2.48 -14.60
C VAL A 282 -16.63 1.82 -13.69
N LEU A 283 -17.86 2.33 -13.62
CA LEU A 283 -18.95 1.70 -12.87
C LEU A 283 -19.19 0.24 -13.28
N CYS A 284 -19.04 -0.10 -14.56
CA CYS A 284 -19.20 -1.47 -15.07
C CYS A 284 -18.21 -2.47 -14.46
N SER A 285 -17.08 -2.00 -13.93
CA SER A 285 -16.11 -2.88 -13.25
C SER A 285 -16.51 -3.25 -11.81
N TYR A 286 -17.54 -2.61 -11.26
CA TYR A 286 -17.99 -2.84 -9.90
C TYR A 286 -19.25 -3.71 -9.86
N PRO A 287 -19.28 -4.77 -9.03
CA PRO A 287 -20.48 -5.55 -8.85
C PRO A 287 -21.54 -4.79 -8.02
N LEU A 288 -22.77 -5.31 -8.01
CA LEU A 288 -23.90 -4.78 -7.25
C LEU A 288 -24.38 -5.78 -6.20
N PRO A 289 -24.91 -5.32 -5.04
CA PRO A 289 -25.50 -6.22 -4.05
C PRO A 289 -26.81 -6.87 -4.57
N SER A 290 -27.52 -6.19 -5.46
CA SER A 290 -28.75 -6.66 -6.10
C SER A 290 -28.85 -6.06 -7.51
N PRO A 291 -29.58 -6.70 -8.45
CA PRO A 291 -29.85 -6.11 -9.75
C PRO A 291 -30.44 -4.70 -9.64
N SER A 292 -30.05 -3.81 -10.56
CA SER A 292 -30.50 -2.43 -10.65
C SER A 292 -31.14 -2.21 -12.03
N SER A 293 -32.23 -1.45 -12.09
CA SER A 293 -32.88 -1.05 -13.35
C SER A 293 -32.31 0.25 -13.93
N LEU A 294 -31.35 0.88 -13.23
CA LEU A 294 -30.76 2.14 -13.66
C LEU A 294 -29.85 1.92 -14.89
N PRO A 295 -29.93 2.78 -15.93
CA PRO A 295 -29.17 2.58 -17.16
C PRO A 295 -27.65 2.51 -16.97
N GLU A 296 -27.08 3.24 -16.01
CA GLU A 296 -25.65 3.21 -15.70
C GLU A 296 -25.20 1.91 -15.05
N ASP A 297 -26.12 1.14 -14.49
CA ASP A 297 -25.86 -0.12 -13.80
C ASP A 297 -26.07 -1.36 -14.69
N ALA A 298 -26.58 -1.19 -15.92
CA ALA A 298 -26.94 -2.30 -16.82
C ALA A 298 -25.79 -3.27 -17.13
N CYS A 299 -24.54 -2.79 -17.09
CA CYS A 299 -23.34 -3.59 -17.32
C CYS A 299 -22.78 -4.25 -16.04
N ARG A 300 -23.35 -3.97 -14.86
CA ARG A 300 -22.83 -4.40 -13.57
C ARG A 300 -23.45 -5.72 -13.16
N ARG A 301 -22.61 -6.70 -12.87
CA ARG A 301 -23.05 -8.02 -12.39
C ARG A 301 -23.45 -8.00 -10.92
N ALA A 302 -24.18 -9.02 -10.49
CA ALA A 302 -24.36 -9.30 -9.08
C ALA A 302 -23.02 -9.66 -8.41
N ALA A 303 -22.84 -9.19 -7.17
CA ALA A 303 -21.71 -9.51 -6.32
C ALA A 303 -21.90 -10.90 -5.70
N THR A 304 -20.79 -11.63 -5.58
CA THR A 304 -20.73 -12.73 -4.60
C THR A 304 -20.70 -12.15 -3.18
N ALA A 305 -21.01 -12.96 -2.17
CA ALA A 305 -20.97 -12.53 -0.77
C ALA A 305 -19.58 -12.03 -0.32
N SER A 306 -18.49 -12.49 -0.97
CA SER A 306 -17.12 -12.12 -0.63
C SER A 306 -16.65 -10.82 -1.29
N GLU A 307 -17.39 -10.35 -2.28
CA GLU A 307 -17.01 -9.16 -3.03
C GLU A 307 -17.51 -7.91 -2.33
N TRP A 308 -16.66 -6.89 -2.35
CA TRP A 308 -17.04 -5.58 -1.89
C TRP A 308 -17.65 -4.81 -3.05
N GLN A 309 -18.82 -4.21 -2.81
CA GLN A 309 -19.58 -3.47 -3.81
C GLN A 309 -18.94 -2.11 -4.13
N GLY A 310 -17.96 -1.68 -3.33
CA GLY A 310 -17.13 -0.51 -3.58
C GLY A 310 -17.81 0.80 -3.23
N THR A 311 -17.20 1.57 -2.34
CA THR A 311 -17.63 2.96 -2.08
C THR A 311 -17.26 3.91 -3.21
N ALA A 312 -16.23 3.55 -4.00
CA ALA A 312 -15.88 4.24 -5.23
C ALA A 312 -17.04 4.32 -6.23
N ALA A 313 -17.83 3.25 -6.41
CA ALA A 313 -18.98 3.26 -7.32
C ALA A 313 -20.09 4.21 -6.83
N THR A 314 -20.43 4.15 -5.55
CA THR A 314 -21.39 5.09 -4.93
C THR A 314 -20.90 6.53 -5.05
N LEU A 315 -19.63 6.79 -4.74
CA LEU A 315 -19.08 8.14 -4.77
C LEU A 315 -19.02 8.70 -6.20
N LEU A 316 -18.67 7.86 -7.18
CA LEU A 316 -18.70 8.22 -8.59
C LEU A 316 -20.08 8.71 -9.00
N LYS A 317 -21.15 8.01 -8.59
CA LYS A 317 -22.52 8.48 -8.82
C LYS A 317 -22.78 9.81 -8.12
N SER A 318 -22.37 9.95 -6.86
CA SER A 318 -22.54 11.19 -6.08
C SER A 318 -21.88 12.41 -6.72
N PHE A 319 -20.72 12.26 -7.37
CA PHE A 319 -20.07 13.35 -8.10
C PHE A 319 -20.93 13.93 -9.23
N TYR A 320 -21.88 13.16 -9.76
CA TYR A 320 -22.82 13.57 -10.80
C TYR A 320 -24.27 13.71 -10.29
N GLY A 321 -24.46 13.88 -8.99
CA GLY A 321 -25.78 14.12 -8.39
C GLY A 321 -26.55 12.86 -7.97
N GLY A 322 -25.92 11.69 -8.00
CA GLY A 322 -26.50 10.42 -7.53
C GLY A 322 -26.93 9.48 -8.66
N ASP A 323 -27.89 8.61 -8.37
CA ASP A 323 -28.45 7.64 -9.31
C ASP A 323 -29.02 8.34 -10.56
N GLY A 324 -28.82 7.72 -11.73
CA GLY A 324 -29.13 8.30 -13.03
C GLY A 324 -28.11 9.35 -13.52
N LEU A 325 -27.12 9.71 -12.70
CA LEU A 325 -26.06 10.68 -13.03
C LEU A 325 -26.64 11.99 -13.63
N PRO A 326 -27.58 12.69 -12.96
CA PRO A 326 -28.32 13.80 -13.57
C PRO A 326 -27.46 15.00 -13.95
N ASN A 327 -26.35 15.25 -13.26
CA ASN A 327 -25.50 16.41 -13.53
C ASN A 327 -24.62 16.16 -14.76
N ALA A 328 -24.58 17.11 -15.70
CA ALA A 328 -23.70 17.04 -16.87
C ALA A 328 -22.21 17.11 -16.49
N THR A 329 -21.91 17.84 -15.41
CA THR A 329 -20.57 18.19 -14.96
C THR A 329 -20.24 17.53 -13.62
N PHE A 330 -18.94 17.40 -13.32
CA PHE A 330 -18.46 16.84 -12.05
C PHE A 330 -18.60 17.86 -10.91
N SER A 331 -18.91 17.38 -9.69
CA SER A 331 -18.97 18.20 -8.48
C SER A 331 -17.61 18.29 -7.78
N ASP A 332 -16.93 19.42 -7.96
CA ASP A 332 -15.61 19.69 -7.34
C ASP A 332 -15.65 19.81 -5.81
N THR A 333 -16.83 20.09 -5.25
CA THR A 333 -17.01 20.42 -3.83
C THR A 333 -17.75 19.35 -3.04
N TYR A 334 -17.96 18.17 -3.63
CA TYR A 334 -18.71 17.10 -2.97
C TYR A 334 -18.07 16.65 -1.65
N VAL A 335 -18.89 16.60 -0.59
CA VAL A 335 -18.54 16.06 0.73
C VAL A 335 -19.59 15.02 1.10
N PRO A 336 -19.22 13.82 1.56
CA PRO A 336 -20.21 12.81 1.91
C PRO A 336 -21.08 13.24 3.11
N PRO A 337 -22.38 12.89 3.15
CA PRO A 337 -23.31 13.33 4.19
C PRO A 337 -22.86 13.02 5.63
N SER A 338 -22.27 11.86 5.89
CA SER A 338 -21.76 11.50 7.24
C SER A 338 -20.68 12.47 7.72
N TRP A 339 -19.77 12.89 6.83
CA TRP A 339 -18.73 13.87 7.16
C TRP A 339 -19.31 15.26 7.44
N GLN A 340 -20.34 15.66 6.69
CA GLN A 340 -21.04 16.92 6.95
C GLN A 340 -21.77 16.89 8.29
N ALA A 341 -22.52 15.81 8.56
CA ALA A 341 -23.28 15.63 9.80
C ALA A 341 -22.38 15.60 11.05
N ALA A 342 -21.17 15.06 10.92
CA ALA A 342 -20.16 15.05 11.98
C ALA A 342 -19.45 16.41 12.17
N GLY A 343 -19.74 17.43 11.36
CA GLY A 343 -19.05 18.72 11.37
C GLY A 343 -17.60 18.66 10.86
N GLN A 344 -17.25 17.63 10.09
CA GLN A 344 -15.88 17.33 9.64
C GLN A 344 -15.63 17.71 8.17
N THR A 345 -16.40 18.65 7.63
CA THR A 345 -16.26 19.16 6.26
C THR A 345 -14.85 19.67 5.96
N THR A 346 -14.27 20.47 6.86
CA THR A 346 -12.91 21.01 6.70
C THR A 346 -11.86 19.90 6.64
N LEU A 347 -11.94 18.93 7.55
CA LEU A 347 -11.02 17.80 7.57
C LEU A 347 -11.13 16.98 6.29
N TYR A 348 -12.36 16.73 5.82
CA TYR A 348 -12.58 16.00 4.57
C TYR A 348 -11.97 16.73 3.36
N GLN A 349 -12.25 18.04 3.22
CA GLN A 349 -11.79 18.83 2.08
C GLN A 349 -10.28 19.11 2.08
N GLN A 350 -9.66 19.25 3.27
CA GLN A 350 -8.23 19.57 3.38
C GLN A 350 -7.34 18.33 3.46
N VAL A 351 -7.88 17.17 3.82
CA VAL A 351 -7.09 15.95 4.04
C VAL A 351 -7.62 14.79 3.21
N ILE A 352 -8.87 14.39 3.42
CA ILE A 352 -9.38 13.14 2.85
C ILE A 352 -9.49 13.24 1.33
N ALA A 353 -10.24 14.20 0.80
CA ALA A 353 -10.43 14.39 -0.64
C ALA A 353 -9.11 14.57 -1.42
N PRO A 354 -8.19 15.48 -1.01
CA PRO A 354 -6.97 15.70 -1.79
C PRO A 354 -5.90 14.62 -1.61
N ALA A 355 -5.91 13.85 -0.51
CA ALA A 355 -4.76 13.00 -0.17
C ALA A 355 -5.05 11.54 0.19
N CYS A 356 -6.27 11.17 0.54
CA CYS A 356 -6.58 9.81 1.01
C CYS A 356 -7.62 9.10 0.13
N ARG A 357 -8.63 9.85 -0.30
CA ARG A 357 -9.90 9.36 -0.85
C ARG A 357 -9.72 8.35 -1.97
N THR A 358 -9.06 8.73 -3.06
CA THR A 358 -8.95 7.89 -4.26
C THR A 358 -8.40 6.51 -3.91
N CYS A 359 -7.27 6.42 -3.20
CA CYS A 359 -6.66 5.14 -2.86
C CYS A 359 -7.50 4.33 -1.86
N HIS A 360 -8.07 4.98 -0.84
CA HIS A 360 -8.80 4.30 0.23
C HIS A 360 -10.14 3.74 -0.24
N LEU A 361 -10.87 4.44 -1.10
CA LEU A 361 -12.12 3.95 -1.72
C LEU A 361 -11.94 2.71 -2.60
N MET A 362 -10.70 2.36 -2.94
CA MET A 362 -10.40 1.14 -3.69
C MET A 362 -10.10 -0.04 -2.78
N ARG A 363 -10.06 0.13 -1.45
CA ARG A 363 -9.65 -0.93 -0.52
C ARG A 363 -10.82 -1.46 0.30
N GLY A 364 -11.06 -2.76 0.15
CA GLY A 364 -12.13 -3.47 0.85
C GLY A 364 -12.38 -4.86 0.28
N THR A 365 -13.03 -5.71 1.08
CA THR A 365 -13.60 -7.02 0.72
C THR A 365 -15.02 -7.09 1.28
N GLY A 366 -15.85 -8.05 0.84
CA GLY A 366 -17.20 -8.21 1.40
C GLY A 366 -17.20 -8.42 2.92
N ALA A 367 -16.13 -9.02 3.44
CA ALA A 367 -15.92 -9.24 4.87
C ALA A 367 -15.29 -8.04 5.62
N GLN A 368 -14.83 -6.99 4.94
CA GLN A 368 -14.08 -5.90 5.58
C GLN A 368 -14.01 -4.63 4.70
N SER A 369 -14.56 -3.51 5.16
CA SER A 369 -14.60 -2.22 4.44
C SER A 369 -14.19 -1.00 5.29
N ASP A 370 -13.52 -1.20 6.42
CA ASP A 370 -13.30 -0.16 7.44
C ASP A 370 -12.28 0.91 7.00
N ILE A 371 -11.43 0.62 6.01
CA ILE A 371 -10.38 1.55 5.54
C ILE A 371 -10.78 2.36 4.31
N ASP A 372 -12.06 2.34 3.91
CA ASP A 372 -12.54 3.06 2.72
C ASP A 372 -12.78 4.56 2.94
N PHE A 373 -12.89 4.96 4.22
CA PHE A 373 -13.15 6.34 4.67
C PHE A 373 -14.40 7.00 4.08
N ALA A 374 -15.37 6.20 3.61
CA ALA A 374 -16.60 6.71 3.02
C ALA A 374 -17.48 7.44 4.04
N THR A 375 -17.34 7.10 5.32
CA THR A 375 -18.03 7.76 6.44
C THR A 375 -17.03 8.21 7.51
N TRP A 376 -17.43 9.20 8.30
CA TRP A 376 -16.67 9.67 9.45
C TRP A 376 -16.42 8.55 10.47
N GLU A 377 -17.44 7.73 10.72
CA GLU A 377 -17.41 6.63 11.68
C GLU A 377 -16.42 5.53 11.28
N LYS A 378 -16.15 5.39 9.97
CA LYS A 378 -15.11 4.49 9.47
C LYS A 378 -13.72 5.07 9.58
N PHE A 379 -13.56 6.39 9.43
CA PHE A 379 -12.25 7.04 9.53
C PHE A 379 -11.78 7.20 10.97
N ARG A 380 -12.63 7.72 11.86
CA ARG A 380 -12.27 8.11 13.23
C ARG A 380 -11.53 7.03 14.03
N PRO A 381 -11.94 5.74 14.02
CA PRO A 381 -11.27 4.69 14.79
C PRO A 381 -9.81 4.40 14.38
N TYR A 382 -9.34 4.95 13.25
CA TYR A 382 -7.97 4.80 12.76
C TYR A 382 -7.04 5.94 13.18
N ALA A 383 -7.39 6.75 14.19
CA ALA A 383 -6.57 7.86 14.65
C ALA A 383 -5.13 7.44 15.02
N ASP A 384 -4.96 6.32 15.73
CA ASP A 384 -3.66 5.74 16.08
C ASP A 384 -2.80 5.45 14.84
N ARG A 385 -3.39 4.80 13.82
CA ARG A 385 -2.72 4.43 12.58
C ARG A 385 -2.45 5.64 11.70
N THR A 386 -3.36 6.59 11.71
CA THR A 386 -3.22 7.86 11.00
C THR A 386 -2.03 8.63 11.54
N LYS A 387 -1.89 8.73 12.87
CA LYS A 387 -0.69 9.25 13.52
C LYS A 387 0.56 8.48 13.10
N ALA A 388 0.55 7.15 13.25
CA ALA A 388 1.71 6.31 13.00
C ALA A 388 2.20 6.42 11.55
N HIS A 389 1.31 6.39 10.57
CA HIS A 389 1.69 6.40 9.16
C HIS A 389 2.05 7.79 8.63
N ILE A 390 1.33 8.84 9.05
CA ILE A 390 1.53 10.19 8.52
C ILE A 390 2.58 10.95 9.34
N PHE A 391 2.46 11.01 10.67
CA PHE A 391 3.31 11.85 11.52
C PHE A 391 4.54 11.16 12.08
N ASP A 392 4.49 9.84 12.29
CA ASP A 392 5.64 9.10 12.81
C ASP A 392 6.49 8.54 11.67
N ARG A 393 5.88 7.85 10.71
CA ARG A 393 6.59 7.18 9.59
C ARG A 393 6.82 8.09 8.40
N GLY A 394 5.88 8.97 8.07
CA GLY A 394 5.91 9.71 6.81
C GLY A 394 5.79 8.82 5.58
N ASN A 395 5.11 7.67 5.71
CA ASN A 395 4.86 6.73 4.60
C ASN A 395 3.44 6.82 4.05
N MET A 396 2.69 7.84 4.48
CA MET A 396 1.41 8.24 3.92
C MET A 396 1.37 9.77 3.84
N PRO A 397 0.71 10.34 2.81
CA PRO A 397 0.13 9.68 1.62
C PRO A 397 1.19 8.94 0.76
N LEU A 398 0.80 7.84 0.09
CA LEU A 398 1.71 6.93 -0.64
C LEU A 398 2.11 7.39 -2.05
N ALA A 399 1.70 8.59 -2.46
CA ALA A 399 2.09 9.22 -3.72
C ALA A 399 2.88 10.49 -3.41
N LYS A 400 4.06 10.67 -4.04
CA LYS A 400 4.96 11.77 -3.68
C LYS A 400 4.34 13.15 -3.89
N ILE A 401 3.72 13.41 -5.04
CA ILE A 401 3.16 14.74 -5.33
C ILE A 401 2.08 15.08 -4.29
N VAL A 402 1.26 14.10 -3.92
CA VAL A 402 0.25 14.22 -2.86
C VAL A 402 0.90 14.45 -1.50
N TYR A 403 1.95 13.71 -1.17
CA TYR A 403 2.69 13.85 0.09
C TYR A 403 3.24 15.27 0.23
N ASP A 404 3.95 15.76 -0.79
CA ASP A 404 4.53 17.10 -0.77
C ASP A 404 3.44 18.19 -0.73
N ALA A 405 2.36 18.02 -1.50
CA ALA A 405 1.22 18.94 -1.49
C ALA A 405 0.52 18.96 -0.13
N PHE A 406 0.32 17.79 0.50
CA PHE A 406 -0.24 17.68 1.83
C PHE A 406 0.61 18.48 2.83
N TRP A 407 1.92 18.22 2.92
CA TRP A 407 2.79 18.89 3.88
C TRP A 407 3.01 20.39 3.64
N ARG A 408 2.71 20.90 2.44
CA ARG A 408 2.72 22.34 2.11
C ARG A 408 1.36 23.03 2.28
N SER A 409 0.31 22.28 2.59
CA SER A 409 -1.07 22.79 2.71
C SER A 409 -1.50 23.01 4.17
N GLY A 410 -2.78 23.36 4.38
CA GLY A 410 -3.41 23.35 5.71
C GLY A 410 -3.74 21.94 6.23
N GLY A 411 -3.60 20.90 5.40
CA GLY A 411 -3.94 19.51 5.74
C GLY A 411 -3.27 18.96 7.01
N PRO A 412 -1.95 19.14 7.22
CA PRO A 412 -1.26 18.68 8.43
C PRO A 412 -1.83 19.30 9.70
N ALA A 413 -2.18 20.60 9.66
CA ALA A 413 -2.77 21.29 10.80
C ALA A 413 -4.20 20.80 11.08
N ALA A 414 -5.02 20.63 10.03
CA ALA A 414 -6.38 20.10 10.17
C ALA A 414 -6.37 18.67 10.74
N LEU A 415 -5.47 17.82 10.24
CA LEU A 415 -5.33 16.46 10.72
C LEU A 415 -4.76 16.41 12.14
N ALA A 416 -3.81 17.27 12.47
CA ALA A 416 -3.26 17.37 13.82
C ALA A 416 -4.35 17.77 14.84
N ASN A 417 -5.24 18.69 14.49
CA ASN A 417 -6.36 19.08 15.35
C ASN A 417 -7.29 17.89 15.64
N PHE A 418 -7.61 17.08 14.63
CA PHE A 418 -8.34 15.84 14.81
C PHE A 418 -7.63 14.88 15.77
N LEU A 419 -6.34 14.60 15.53
CA LEU A 419 -5.59 13.67 16.35
C LEU A 419 -5.45 14.13 17.81
N GLN A 420 -5.31 15.44 18.03
CA GLN A 420 -5.30 16.00 19.38
C GLN A 420 -6.65 15.85 20.09
N ALA A 421 -7.76 15.99 19.36
CA ALA A 421 -9.09 15.72 19.91
C ALA A 421 -9.29 14.24 20.29
N GLU A 422 -8.59 13.32 19.61
CA GLU A 422 -8.52 11.89 19.95
C GLU A 422 -7.45 11.57 21.02
N GLY A 423 -6.80 12.57 21.61
CA GLY A 423 -5.84 12.41 22.71
C GLY A 423 -4.38 12.16 22.29
N TYR A 424 -4.04 12.29 21.01
CA TYR A 424 -2.69 12.08 20.52
C TYR A 424 -1.84 13.36 20.55
N THR A 425 -0.56 13.20 20.90
CA THR A 425 0.43 14.27 20.79
C THR A 425 1.08 14.25 19.40
N VAL A 426 0.85 15.31 18.62
CA VAL A 426 1.33 15.47 17.23
C VAL A 426 1.86 16.87 16.93
N ARG A 427 2.05 17.69 17.98
CA ARG A 427 2.69 19.00 17.91
C ARG A 427 3.91 19.01 18.81
N ASP A 428 4.90 19.82 18.44
CA ASP A 428 6.06 20.06 19.30
C ASP A 428 5.76 21.10 20.38
N ALA A 429 6.76 21.42 21.20
CA ALA A 429 6.62 22.38 22.31
C ALA A 429 6.29 23.82 21.83
N SER A 430 6.54 24.16 20.57
CA SER A 430 6.18 25.46 19.97
C SER A 430 4.75 25.49 19.44
N GLY A 431 4.06 24.34 19.44
CA GLY A 431 2.74 24.18 18.82
C GLY A 431 2.79 23.92 17.31
N ALA A 432 3.97 23.80 16.72
CA ALA A 432 4.11 23.46 15.30
C ALA A 432 3.81 21.97 15.06
N VAL A 433 3.39 21.65 13.85
CA VAL A 433 3.18 20.27 13.39
C VAL A 433 4.47 19.80 12.73
N PRO A 434 5.32 19.01 13.41
CA PRO A 434 6.59 18.60 12.84
C PRO A 434 6.37 17.63 11.68
N MET A 435 7.11 17.83 10.60
CA MET A 435 7.25 16.81 9.56
C MET A 435 7.92 15.54 10.15
N PRO A 436 7.67 14.36 9.55
CA PRO A 436 8.39 13.13 9.86
C PRO A 436 9.91 13.32 9.70
N GLY A 437 10.69 12.60 10.51
CA GLY A 437 12.15 12.75 10.56
C GLY A 437 12.75 12.72 11.97
N ARG A 438 11.91 12.83 13.00
CA ARG A 438 12.34 12.68 14.40
C ARG A 438 12.50 11.20 14.77
N PRO A 439 13.45 10.84 15.65
CA PRO A 439 13.60 9.47 16.11
C PRO A 439 12.35 9.02 16.86
N VAL A 440 11.84 7.84 16.50
CA VAL A 440 10.73 7.18 17.19
C VAL A 440 11.21 5.80 17.63
N ALA A 441 11.25 5.56 18.95
CA ALA A 441 11.58 4.26 19.50
C ALA A 441 10.40 3.29 19.29
N ASP A 442 10.69 2.11 18.75
CA ASP A 442 9.76 1.00 18.64
C ASP A 442 10.47 -0.31 19.03
N PRO A 443 10.26 -0.79 20.28
CA PRO A 443 10.80 -2.06 20.78
C PRO A 443 9.99 -3.30 20.34
N GLY A 444 8.95 -3.12 19.50
CA GLY A 444 7.97 -4.13 19.17
C GLY A 444 6.94 -4.37 20.29
N PRO A 445 6.05 -5.37 20.15
CA PRO A 445 5.04 -5.67 21.15
C PRO A 445 5.62 -6.34 22.41
N SER A 446 4.99 -6.08 23.57
CA SER A 446 5.16 -6.84 24.81
C SER A 446 4.91 -8.33 24.56
N ARG A 447 5.62 -9.22 25.25
CA ARG A 447 5.63 -10.65 24.93
C ARG A 447 5.92 -11.54 26.13
N VAL A 448 5.54 -12.81 26.01
CA VAL A 448 5.90 -13.88 26.95
C VAL A 448 7.05 -14.70 26.37
N THR A 449 8.04 -15.04 27.20
CA THR A 449 9.22 -15.84 26.83
C THR A 449 9.52 -16.91 27.89
N GLY A 450 10.40 -17.85 27.54
CA GLY A 450 10.97 -18.81 28.49
C GLY A 450 12.11 -18.21 29.31
N GLN A 451 12.60 -18.94 30.30
CA GLN A 451 13.79 -18.57 31.05
C GLN A 451 15.04 -18.58 30.15
N GLY A 452 16.00 -17.72 30.48
CA GLY A 452 17.27 -17.59 29.77
C GLY A 452 17.34 -16.35 28.87
N ALA A 453 18.12 -16.45 27.80
CA ALA A 453 18.40 -15.36 26.88
C ALA A 453 17.26 -15.18 25.87
N THR A 454 16.78 -13.94 25.73
CA THR A 454 15.76 -13.52 24.76
C THR A 454 16.27 -12.29 24.00
N ARG A 455 16.25 -12.35 22.67
CA ARG A 455 16.63 -11.21 21.83
C ARG A 455 15.49 -10.21 21.73
N LEU A 456 15.77 -8.94 22.00
CA LEU A 456 14.85 -7.83 21.72
C LEU A 456 15.22 -7.18 20.39
N SER A 457 14.35 -6.32 19.85
CA SER A 457 14.62 -5.63 18.59
C SER A 457 14.13 -4.20 18.63
N ALA A 458 14.97 -3.27 18.18
CA ALA A 458 14.64 -1.89 17.87
C ALA A 458 14.46 -1.68 16.36
N SER A 459 14.38 -2.75 15.56
CA SER A 459 14.31 -2.66 14.08
C SER A 459 13.07 -1.93 13.55
N GLY A 460 12.02 -1.78 14.36
CA GLY A 460 10.85 -0.97 14.03
C GLY A 460 11.06 0.53 14.28
N SER A 461 12.14 0.91 14.96
CA SER A 461 12.42 2.30 15.31
C SER A 461 12.68 3.12 14.05
N LEU A 462 12.12 4.32 14.01
CA LEU A 462 12.15 5.21 12.85
C LEU A 462 13.17 6.30 13.06
N TYR A 463 13.83 6.72 11.97
CA TYR A 463 14.77 7.84 11.95
C TYR A 463 15.80 7.77 13.11
N ALA A 464 16.39 6.60 13.33
CA ALA A 464 17.30 6.35 14.45
C ALA A 464 18.60 5.70 13.97
N THR A 465 19.71 6.11 14.56
CA THR A 465 21.06 5.59 14.34
C THR A 465 21.73 5.10 15.64
N ALA A 466 21.14 5.38 16.80
CA ALA A 466 21.61 4.94 18.11
C ALA A 466 20.44 4.51 19.01
N TYR A 467 20.71 3.59 19.94
CA TYR A 467 19.72 2.96 20.82
C TYR A 467 20.21 2.92 22.26
N ALA A 468 19.29 3.00 23.22
CA ALA A 468 19.57 2.83 24.64
C ALA A 468 18.45 2.01 25.29
N TRP A 469 18.80 0.80 25.73
CA TRP A 469 17.90 -0.13 26.40
C TRP A 469 18.15 -0.14 27.91
N THR A 470 17.07 -0.14 28.70
CA THR A 470 17.13 -0.15 30.17
C THR A 470 16.04 -1.05 30.76
N ILE A 471 16.37 -1.75 31.84
CA ILE A 471 15.36 -2.45 32.67
C ILE A 471 14.83 -1.42 33.67
N VAL A 472 13.54 -1.13 33.62
CA VAL A 472 12.92 -0.13 34.49
C VAL A 472 12.43 -0.74 35.80
N SER A 473 11.87 -1.96 35.73
CA SER A 473 11.33 -2.69 36.87
C SER A 473 11.32 -4.19 36.61
N GLY A 474 11.20 -4.97 37.68
CA GLY A 474 11.04 -6.42 37.66
C GLY A 474 11.88 -7.13 38.74
N PRO A 475 11.80 -8.47 38.85
CA PRO A 475 12.60 -9.23 39.80
C PRO A 475 14.12 -9.04 39.61
N ALA A 476 14.88 -9.24 40.69
CA ALA A 476 16.33 -9.18 40.64
C ALA A 476 16.93 -10.31 39.76
N GLY A 477 18.13 -10.07 39.23
CA GLY A 477 18.89 -11.07 38.46
C GLY A 477 18.66 -11.05 36.94
N ALA A 478 17.91 -10.08 36.41
CA ALA A 478 17.83 -9.84 34.97
C ALA A 478 18.94 -8.89 34.49
N SER A 479 19.39 -9.06 33.25
CA SER A 479 20.41 -8.21 32.62
C SER A 479 20.15 -7.96 31.14
N LEU A 480 20.73 -6.88 30.62
CA LEU A 480 20.78 -6.56 29.19
C LEU A 480 22.25 -6.52 28.74
N SER A 481 22.60 -7.35 27.76
CA SER A 481 23.86 -7.22 27.01
C SER A 481 23.62 -6.56 25.66
N GLU A 482 24.65 -5.90 25.11
CA GLU A 482 24.54 -5.13 23.85
C GLU A 482 23.40 -4.08 23.90
N ALA A 483 23.18 -3.49 25.07
CA ALA A 483 22.05 -2.59 25.38
C ALA A 483 22.05 -1.27 24.60
N ASN A 484 23.10 -1.00 23.81
CA ASN A 484 23.21 0.15 22.92
C ASN A 484 23.01 -0.22 21.42
N THR A 485 22.63 -1.46 21.13
CA THR A 485 22.44 -1.96 19.76
C THR A 485 20.97 -2.06 19.38
N ALA A 486 20.72 -2.25 18.08
CA ALA A 486 19.38 -2.51 17.58
C ALA A 486 18.80 -3.86 18.04
N GLN A 487 19.63 -4.79 18.53
CA GLN A 487 19.20 -6.14 18.89
C GLN A 487 19.89 -6.63 20.17
N PRO A 488 19.57 -6.05 21.34
CA PRO A 488 20.17 -6.45 22.61
C PRO A 488 19.65 -7.82 23.06
N THR A 489 20.34 -8.41 24.03
CA THR A 489 19.90 -9.66 24.67
C THR A 489 19.45 -9.39 26.09
N PHE A 490 18.18 -9.65 26.37
CA PHE A 490 17.61 -9.68 27.72
C PHE A 490 17.78 -11.10 28.28
N THR A 491 18.36 -11.22 29.47
CA THR A 491 18.53 -12.52 30.15
C THR A 491 17.88 -12.49 31.52
N ALA A 492 17.01 -13.46 31.80
CA ALA A 492 16.38 -13.63 33.10
C ALA A 492 16.13 -15.12 33.40
N THR A 493 16.46 -15.56 34.61
CA THR A 493 16.35 -16.97 35.03
C THR A 493 15.18 -17.22 35.98
N ALA A 494 14.60 -16.17 36.57
CA ALA A 494 13.41 -16.26 37.40
C ALA A 494 12.15 -16.06 36.56
N ASN A 495 11.03 -16.63 37.00
CA ASN A 495 9.72 -16.25 36.48
C ASN A 495 9.34 -14.86 36.98
N GLY A 496 8.66 -14.07 36.15
CA GLY A 496 8.19 -12.74 36.52
C GLY A 496 7.97 -11.83 35.33
N THR A 497 7.66 -10.57 35.61
CA THR A 497 7.42 -9.54 34.60
C THR A 497 8.45 -8.43 34.76
N TRP A 498 9.11 -8.07 33.65
CA TRP A 498 10.01 -6.93 33.58
C TRP A 498 9.48 -5.90 32.61
N THR A 499 9.50 -4.63 33.01
CA THR A 499 9.30 -3.52 32.08
C THR A 499 10.65 -3.09 31.54
N VAL A 500 10.84 -3.26 30.24
CA VAL A 500 12.05 -2.86 29.50
C VAL A 500 11.73 -1.63 28.67
N GLN A 501 12.65 -0.68 28.63
CA GLN A 501 12.49 0.60 27.94
C GLN A 501 13.56 0.79 26.87
N LEU A 502 13.15 1.34 25.73
CA LEU A 502 14.00 1.79 24.63
C LEU A 502 13.89 3.31 24.45
N VAL A 503 15.03 3.97 24.31
CA VAL A 503 15.16 5.33 23.75
C VAL A 503 15.99 5.25 22.48
N ALA A 504 15.53 5.87 21.41
CA ALA A 504 16.21 5.93 20.12
C ALA A 504 16.73 7.35 19.86
N SER A 505 17.80 7.48 19.08
CA SER A 505 18.38 8.79 18.72
C SER A 505 18.93 8.78 17.31
N ASN A 506 18.96 9.95 16.66
CA ASN A 506 19.63 10.20 15.38
C ASN A 506 20.89 11.08 15.53
N GLY A 507 21.37 11.28 16.76
CA GLY A 507 22.51 12.16 17.07
C GLY A 507 22.13 13.62 17.33
N SER A 508 21.04 14.12 16.75
CA SER A 508 20.54 15.50 17.00
C SER A 508 19.37 15.55 17.98
N ALA A 509 18.57 14.48 18.05
CA ALA A 509 17.40 14.39 18.91
C ALA A 509 17.30 13.00 19.56
N GLN A 510 16.53 12.91 20.64
CA GLN A 510 16.14 11.66 21.29
C GLN A 510 14.63 11.47 21.16
N SER A 511 14.20 10.22 21.05
CA SER A 511 12.79 9.86 21.08
C SER A 511 12.23 9.99 22.50
N ALA A 512 10.90 10.07 22.61
CA ALA A 512 10.25 9.69 23.86
C ALA A 512 10.57 8.22 24.19
N PRO A 513 10.62 7.82 25.48
CA PRO A 513 10.86 6.43 25.84
C PRO A 513 9.67 5.54 25.45
N ALA A 514 9.96 4.41 24.81
CA ALA A 514 8.99 3.35 24.51
C ALA A 514 9.22 2.15 25.44
N ARG A 515 8.15 1.51 25.92
CA ARG A 515 8.23 0.44 26.92
C ARG A 515 7.51 -0.81 26.46
N ILE A 516 8.07 -1.96 26.84
CA ILE A 516 7.46 -3.28 26.69
C ILE A 516 7.52 -4.03 28.00
N ASP A 517 6.55 -4.91 28.20
CA ASP A 517 6.59 -5.91 29.25
C ASP A 517 7.09 -7.24 28.68
N VAL A 518 8.10 -7.80 29.34
CA VAL A 518 8.66 -9.12 29.06
C VAL A 518 8.28 -10.03 30.22
N VAL A 519 7.37 -10.96 29.96
CA VAL A 519 6.91 -11.95 30.94
C VAL A 519 7.72 -13.23 30.76
N VAL A 520 8.51 -13.61 31.76
CA VAL A 520 9.30 -14.85 31.74
C VAL A 520 8.51 -15.93 32.46
N ASN A 521 8.23 -17.03 31.76
CA ASN A 521 7.54 -18.18 32.30
C ASN A 521 8.26 -19.47 31.86
N GLY A 522 8.96 -20.11 32.79
CA GLY A 522 9.65 -21.38 32.59
C GLY A 522 8.75 -22.57 32.27
N SER A 523 7.43 -22.46 32.51
CA SER A 523 6.43 -23.49 32.20
C SER A 523 5.69 -23.24 30.88
N LEU A 524 6.14 -22.26 30.07
CA LEU A 524 5.51 -21.92 28.81
C LEU A 524 5.59 -23.09 27.81
N THR A 525 4.45 -23.57 27.35
CA THR A 525 4.34 -24.72 26.43
C THR A 525 3.44 -24.36 25.24
N PRO A 526 3.92 -24.53 23.99
CA PRO A 526 5.31 -24.81 23.59
C PRO A 526 6.24 -23.64 23.96
N ALA A 527 7.53 -23.94 24.19
CA ALA A 527 8.54 -22.90 24.36
C ALA A 527 8.67 -22.07 23.06
N PRO A 528 8.95 -20.75 23.13
CA PRO A 528 8.94 -19.86 21.96
C PRO A 528 9.78 -20.36 20.77
N GLY A 529 10.99 -20.87 21.02
CA GLY A 529 11.87 -21.40 19.96
C GLY A 529 11.45 -22.76 19.38
N ALA A 530 10.50 -23.45 20.02
CA ALA A 530 9.99 -24.74 19.57
C ALA A 530 8.74 -24.62 18.69
N ILE A 531 8.12 -23.44 18.61
CA ILE A 531 6.90 -23.23 17.82
C ILE A 531 7.19 -23.43 16.33
N ARG A 532 6.35 -24.21 15.65
CA ARG A 532 6.40 -24.48 14.20
C ARG A 532 5.07 -24.14 13.55
N PHE A 533 4.99 -24.22 12.22
CA PHE A 533 3.75 -23.93 11.51
C PHE A 533 2.64 -24.89 11.91
N ALA A 534 2.95 -26.14 12.28
CA ALA A 534 1.97 -27.09 12.78
C ALA A 534 1.17 -26.57 13.99
N ASP A 535 1.82 -25.87 14.93
CA ASP A 535 1.16 -25.28 16.10
C ASP A 535 0.21 -24.13 15.70
N ILE A 536 0.65 -23.30 14.76
CA ILE A 536 -0.12 -22.18 14.22
C ILE A 536 -1.32 -22.69 13.42
N LYS A 537 -1.10 -23.68 12.57
CA LYS A 537 -2.13 -24.39 11.81
C LYS A 537 -3.19 -24.99 12.73
N ALA A 538 -2.76 -25.71 13.78
CA ALA A 538 -3.67 -26.26 14.78
C ALA A 538 -4.50 -25.16 15.46
N ALA A 539 -3.88 -24.04 15.87
CA ALA A 539 -4.60 -22.94 16.51
C ALA A 539 -5.62 -22.24 15.59
N MET A 540 -5.38 -22.19 14.28
CA MET A 540 -6.33 -21.69 13.27
C MET A 540 -7.48 -22.67 13.01
N GLN A 541 -7.22 -23.98 13.12
CA GLN A 541 -8.20 -25.04 12.84
C GLN A 541 -8.99 -25.47 14.09
N GLU A 542 -8.56 -25.03 15.28
CA GLU A 542 -9.15 -25.40 16.57
C GLU A 542 -10.65 -25.05 16.66
N GLY A 543 -11.45 -26.04 17.08
CA GLY A 543 -12.86 -25.84 17.43
C GLY A 543 -13.73 -25.27 16.31
N ASN A 544 -13.28 -25.36 15.05
CA ASN A 544 -13.89 -24.74 13.87
C ASN A 544 -14.07 -23.21 13.94
N THR A 545 -13.46 -22.51 14.91
CA THR A 545 -13.77 -21.09 15.14
C THR A 545 -13.39 -20.21 13.94
N CYS A 546 -12.22 -20.46 13.33
CA CYS A 546 -11.80 -19.70 12.15
C CYS A 546 -12.25 -20.37 10.84
N THR A 547 -12.26 -21.70 10.76
CA THR A 547 -12.55 -22.45 9.53
C THR A 547 -14.01 -22.34 9.09
N VAL A 548 -14.94 -21.96 9.97
CA VAL A 548 -16.32 -21.62 9.57
C VAL A 548 -16.37 -20.52 8.50
N CYS A 549 -15.48 -19.52 8.60
CA CYS A 549 -15.38 -18.44 7.61
C CYS A 549 -14.22 -18.66 6.64
N HIS A 550 -13.08 -19.14 7.14
CA HIS A 550 -11.85 -19.39 6.39
C HIS A 550 -11.85 -20.80 5.76
N SER A 551 -12.86 -21.12 4.96
CA SER A 551 -12.93 -22.38 4.22
C SER A 551 -13.64 -22.22 2.87
N PRO A 552 -13.44 -23.17 1.93
CA PRO A 552 -14.15 -23.17 0.66
C PRO A 552 -15.68 -23.22 0.81
N THR A 553 -16.17 -23.86 1.87
CA THR A 553 -17.60 -24.10 2.14
C THR A 553 -18.20 -23.15 3.17
N GLY A 554 -17.43 -22.15 3.65
CA GLY A 554 -17.90 -21.17 4.62
C GLY A 554 -19.11 -20.36 4.13
N THR A 555 -19.99 -19.98 5.06
CA THR A 555 -21.18 -19.17 4.76
C THR A 555 -20.86 -17.68 4.78
N GLY A 556 -21.57 -16.90 3.96
CA GLY A 556 -21.41 -15.44 3.90
C GLY A 556 -20.13 -14.97 3.20
N ALA A 557 -19.60 -13.83 3.64
CA ALA A 557 -18.42 -13.21 3.06
C ALA A 557 -17.15 -13.96 3.44
N ARG A 558 -16.50 -14.60 2.47
CA ARG A 558 -15.30 -15.41 2.72
C ARG A 558 -14.03 -14.54 2.75
N PRO A 559 -13.13 -14.76 3.72
CA PRO A 559 -11.81 -14.13 3.76
C PRO A 559 -10.89 -14.63 2.63
N PRO A 560 -9.85 -13.86 2.27
CA PRO A 560 -8.97 -14.17 1.13
C PRO A 560 -7.99 -15.34 1.34
N VAL A 561 -7.99 -15.97 2.52
CA VAL A 561 -7.11 -17.09 2.89
C VAL A 561 -7.98 -18.15 3.53
N TYR A 562 -7.83 -19.41 3.13
CA TYR A 562 -8.49 -20.53 3.80
C TYR A 562 -7.55 -21.20 4.78
N TYR A 563 -8.10 -21.70 5.89
CA TYR A 563 -7.36 -22.37 6.94
C TYR A 563 -7.60 -23.89 6.95
N THR A 564 -8.38 -24.40 6.00
CA THR A 564 -8.61 -25.84 5.79
C THR A 564 -7.46 -26.50 5.03
N ASN A 565 -7.43 -27.84 5.01
CA ASN A 565 -6.42 -28.63 4.28
C ASN A 565 -6.88 -28.84 2.83
N ASP A 566 -7.04 -27.75 2.08
CA ASP A 566 -7.49 -27.81 0.69
C ASP A 566 -6.33 -28.20 -0.23
N ASP A 567 -6.66 -28.77 -1.39
CA ASP A 567 -5.75 -28.90 -2.53
C ASP A 567 -5.38 -27.49 -3.06
N ARG A 568 -4.22 -26.99 -2.64
CA ARG A 568 -3.74 -25.62 -2.91
C ARG A 568 -2.94 -25.54 -4.21
N ASN A 569 -2.23 -26.62 -4.54
CA ASN A 569 -1.42 -26.71 -5.75
C ASN A 569 -2.26 -27.14 -6.98
N GLY A 570 -3.45 -27.72 -6.77
CA GLY A 570 -4.38 -28.17 -7.80
C GLY A 570 -4.01 -29.53 -8.41
N ASP A 571 -3.31 -30.39 -7.68
CA ASP A 571 -2.86 -31.71 -8.19
C ASP A 571 -3.87 -32.85 -7.96
N GLY A 572 -5.00 -32.56 -7.31
CA GLY A 572 -6.06 -33.50 -6.97
C GLY A 572 -5.88 -34.21 -5.63
N VAL A 573 -4.83 -33.91 -4.85
CA VAL A 573 -4.52 -34.54 -3.55
C VAL A 573 -4.46 -33.48 -2.46
N ALA A 574 -5.58 -33.29 -1.76
CA ALA A 574 -5.67 -32.31 -0.68
C ALA A 574 -4.88 -32.68 0.58
N GLY A 575 -4.15 -31.72 1.14
CA GLY A 575 -3.48 -31.81 2.43
C GLY A 575 -2.15 -32.56 2.40
N ASP A 576 -1.53 -32.67 1.23
CA ASP A 576 -0.20 -33.27 1.08
C ASP A 576 0.92 -32.32 1.60
N ALA A 577 2.18 -32.75 1.47
CA ALA A 577 3.32 -31.95 1.93
C ALA A 577 3.52 -30.66 1.11
N THR A 578 3.06 -30.66 -0.15
CA THR A 578 3.11 -29.51 -1.05
C THR A 578 2.09 -28.46 -0.62
N ASP A 579 0.85 -28.88 -0.36
CA ASP A 579 -0.22 -28.04 0.16
C ASP A 579 0.16 -27.41 1.49
N ASP A 580 0.80 -28.16 2.39
CA ASP A 580 1.28 -27.63 3.66
C ASP A 580 2.41 -26.61 3.48
N ALA A 581 3.27 -26.79 2.48
CA ALA A 581 4.28 -25.78 2.13
C ALA A 581 3.63 -24.49 1.60
N TRP A 582 2.59 -24.63 0.77
CA TRP A 582 1.87 -23.50 0.19
C TRP A 582 1.03 -22.78 1.25
N PHE A 583 0.40 -23.52 2.14
CA PHE A 583 -0.37 -22.97 3.26
C PHE A 583 0.55 -22.18 4.20
N HIS A 584 1.73 -22.72 4.52
CA HIS A 584 2.74 -21.98 5.29
C HIS A 584 3.13 -20.68 4.60
N ALA A 585 3.42 -20.70 3.29
CA ALA A 585 3.79 -19.51 2.54
C ALA A 585 2.67 -18.46 2.51
N GLU A 586 1.42 -18.89 2.32
CA GLU A 586 0.26 -18.00 2.30
C GLU A 586 0.04 -17.34 3.67
N VAL A 587 0.11 -18.10 4.76
CA VAL A 587 -0.01 -17.58 6.12
C VAL A 587 1.16 -16.63 6.42
N ARG A 588 2.39 -17.05 6.11
CA ARG A 588 3.58 -16.23 6.33
C ARG A 588 3.52 -14.89 5.57
N SER A 589 2.90 -14.85 4.39
CA SER A 589 2.68 -13.62 3.60
C SER A 589 1.81 -12.57 4.31
N ARG A 590 1.14 -12.95 5.41
CA ARG A 590 0.29 -12.05 6.21
C ARG A 590 1.06 -11.41 7.37
N ILE A 591 2.35 -11.71 7.50
CA ILE A 591 3.26 -11.12 8.48
C ILE A 591 3.93 -9.88 7.90
N ASN A 592 4.00 -8.84 8.70
CA ASN A 592 4.83 -7.67 8.43
C ASN A 592 6.08 -7.76 9.30
N PHE A 593 7.20 -8.19 8.72
CA PHE A 593 8.47 -8.33 9.44
C PHE A 593 9.15 -7.00 9.78
N THR A 594 8.65 -5.88 9.25
CA THR A 594 9.13 -4.53 9.56
C THR A 594 8.33 -3.85 10.66
N ASP A 595 7.10 -4.31 10.89
CA ASP A 595 6.20 -3.86 11.96
C ASP A 595 5.32 -5.05 12.37
N LEU A 596 5.78 -5.78 13.39
CA LEU A 596 5.15 -7.03 13.79
C LEU A 596 3.70 -6.82 14.24
N ALA A 597 3.42 -5.75 14.99
CA ALA A 597 2.09 -5.45 15.49
C ALA A 597 1.09 -5.15 14.36
N ALA A 598 1.55 -4.60 13.23
CA ALA A 598 0.71 -4.39 12.06
C ALA A 598 0.42 -5.65 11.22
N SER A 599 1.06 -6.78 11.53
CA SER A 599 0.83 -8.07 10.85
C SER A 599 -0.66 -8.40 10.84
N ALA A 600 -1.20 -8.77 9.67
CA ALA A 600 -2.62 -9.05 9.53
C ALA A 600 -3.05 -10.26 10.39
N LEU A 601 -2.14 -11.23 10.61
CA LEU A 601 -2.38 -12.39 11.49
C LEU A 601 -2.55 -12.03 12.97
N LEU A 602 -1.89 -10.97 13.44
CA LEU A 602 -2.02 -10.54 14.83
C LEU A 602 -3.19 -9.58 14.98
N ARG A 603 -3.26 -8.59 14.08
CA ARG A 603 -4.17 -7.44 14.20
C ARG A 603 -5.61 -7.75 13.87
N LYS A 604 -5.87 -8.56 12.84
CA LYS A 604 -7.26 -8.86 12.47
C LYS A 604 -7.99 -9.58 13.60
N PRO A 605 -7.42 -10.65 14.20
CA PRO A 605 -8.08 -11.36 15.29
C PRO A 605 -8.16 -10.55 16.59
N SER A 606 -7.23 -9.61 16.82
CA SER A 606 -7.17 -8.83 18.06
C SER A 606 -8.00 -7.55 18.07
N GLY A 607 -8.32 -6.99 16.89
CA GLY A 607 -9.09 -5.76 16.73
C GLY A 607 -10.50 -5.98 16.17
N ASN A 608 -11.20 -4.90 15.83
CA ASN A 608 -12.62 -4.91 15.45
C ASN A 608 -12.93 -5.50 14.05
N HIS A 609 -12.01 -6.24 13.44
CA HIS A 609 -12.07 -6.63 12.03
C HIS A 609 -12.89 -7.91 11.76
N HIS A 610 -13.47 -8.54 12.79
CA HIS A 610 -14.31 -9.74 12.72
C HIS A 610 -15.76 -9.40 13.12
N ASN A 611 -16.46 -8.63 12.29
CA ASN A 611 -17.81 -8.11 12.56
C ASN A 611 -17.89 -7.28 13.85
N GLY A 612 -16.84 -6.48 14.13
CA GLY A 612 -16.73 -5.71 15.38
C GLY A 612 -16.28 -6.53 16.60
N GLY A 613 -16.05 -7.84 16.44
CA GLY A 613 -15.61 -8.73 17.51
C GLY A 613 -14.10 -8.97 17.55
N GLN A 614 -13.64 -9.44 18.71
CA GLN A 614 -12.29 -9.95 18.95
C GLN A 614 -12.35 -11.50 19.00
N VAL A 615 -11.36 -12.16 18.42
CA VAL A 615 -11.25 -13.63 18.46
C VAL A 615 -10.71 -14.07 19.82
N GLN A 616 -11.29 -15.14 20.38
CA GLN A 616 -10.82 -15.72 21.64
C GLN A 616 -9.32 -16.06 21.58
N GLY A 617 -8.58 -15.70 22.62
CA GLY A 617 -7.12 -15.89 22.68
C GLY A 617 -6.33 -14.75 22.02
N PHE A 618 -6.97 -13.70 21.51
CA PHE A 618 -6.31 -12.54 20.91
C PHE A 618 -6.56 -11.22 21.67
N ASN A 619 -6.87 -11.29 22.97
CA ASN A 619 -7.07 -10.10 23.79
C ASN A 619 -5.76 -9.34 24.06
N THR A 620 -5.46 -8.35 23.23
CA THR A 620 -4.24 -7.53 23.36
C THR A 620 -4.28 -6.51 24.49
N ALA A 621 -5.43 -6.28 25.14
CA ALA A 621 -5.52 -5.48 26.35
C ALA A 621 -5.03 -6.24 27.60
N ALA A 622 -4.96 -7.58 27.52
CA ALA A 622 -4.42 -8.40 28.60
C ALA A 622 -2.88 -8.45 28.58
N ALA A 623 -2.30 -8.70 29.75
CA ALA A 623 -0.86 -8.86 29.89
C ALA A 623 -0.35 -10.09 29.10
N PRO A 624 0.91 -10.08 28.61
CA PRO A 624 1.48 -11.27 27.99
C PRO A 624 1.44 -12.49 28.94
N GLY A 625 1.09 -13.66 28.40
CA GLY A 625 0.91 -14.89 29.18
C GLY A 625 -0.48 -15.07 29.81
N ASP A 626 -1.38 -14.08 29.70
CA ASP A 626 -2.78 -14.23 30.12
C ASP A 626 -3.53 -15.25 29.22
N PRO A 627 -4.37 -16.14 29.76
CA PRO A 627 -5.12 -17.12 28.97
C PRO A 627 -5.98 -16.50 27.85
N SER A 628 -6.52 -15.30 28.04
CA SER A 628 -7.30 -14.58 27.03
C SER A 628 -6.47 -14.07 25.84
N ARG A 629 -5.14 -14.12 25.94
CA ARG A 629 -4.16 -13.69 24.94
C ARG A 629 -3.28 -14.85 24.40
N ALA A 630 -3.51 -16.08 24.85
CA ALA A 630 -2.63 -17.22 24.56
C ALA A 630 -2.36 -17.46 23.06
N LYS A 631 -3.36 -17.28 22.18
CA LYS A 631 -3.17 -17.44 20.71
C LYS A 631 -2.35 -16.30 20.12
N TYR A 632 -2.58 -15.06 20.56
CA TYR A 632 -1.76 -13.93 20.14
C TYR A 632 -0.29 -14.16 20.49
N ASP A 633 -0.01 -14.63 21.71
CA ASP A 633 1.36 -14.88 22.17
C ASP A 633 2.02 -16.05 21.43
N LEU A 634 1.28 -17.11 21.13
CA LEU A 634 1.76 -18.20 20.27
C LEU A 634 2.17 -17.67 18.88
N PHE A 635 1.31 -16.89 18.23
CA PHE A 635 1.57 -16.35 16.90
C PHE A 635 2.70 -15.32 16.93
N LEU A 636 2.74 -14.45 17.93
CA LEU A 636 3.79 -13.46 18.08
C LEU A 636 5.15 -14.13 18.26
N ASN A 637 5.26 -15.15 19.11
CA ASN A 637 6.52 -15.86 19.32
C ASN A 637 6.97 -16.63 18.08
N TRP A 638 6.04 -17.24 17.34
CA TRP A 638 6.35 -17.86 16.05
C TRP A 638 6.89 -16.83 15.05
N ILE A 639 6.26 -15.66 14.95
CA ILE A 639 6.69 -14.56 14.08
C ILE A 639 8.09 -14.05 14.48
N LEU A 640 8.33 -13.85 15.78
CA LEU A 640 9.62 -13.42 16.32
C LEU A 640 10.75 -14.41 16.04
N ALA A 641 10.43 -15.71 15.96
CA ALA A 641 11.36 -16.76 15.55
C ALA A 641 11.58 -16.85 14.02
N GLY A 642 11.01 -15.93 13.24
CA GLY A 642 11.13 -15.91 11.77
C GLY A 642 10.04 -16.69 11.04
N ALA A 643 8.97 -17.09 11.76
CA ALA A 643 7.87 -17.90 11.25
C ALA A 643 8.32 -19.22 10.60
N PRO A 644 9.08 -20.07 11.32
CA PRO A 644 9.59 -21.33 10.78
C PRO A 644 8.45 -22.28 10.35
N LYS A 645 8.71 -23.08 9.31
CA LYS A 645 7.80 -24.14 8.86
C LYS A 645 7.66 -25.20 9.93
#